data_AF-A0AAN8LCN1-F1
#
_entry.id   AF-A0AAN8LCN1-F1
#
_cell.length_a   1.000
_cell.length_b   1.000
_cell.length_c   1.000
_cell.angle_alpha   90.00
_cell.angle_beta   90.00
_cell.angle_gamma   90.00
#
_symmetry.space_group_name_H-M   'P 1'
#
loop_
_entity.id
_entity.type
_entity.pdbx_description
1 polymer ?
#
loop_
_entity_poly.entity_id
_entity_poly.type
_entity_poly.pdbx_seq_one_letter_code
_entity_poly.pdbx_strand_id
1 'polypeptide(L)'
;MVLADLGRKITSALRSLSNATIINEEVLNAMLKEVCAALLEADVNIKLVKQLRENVKSAIDLEEMASGLNKRRMIQHSVFKELVKLVDPGVKAWTPTKGKNNVIMFVGLQGSGKTTTCSKLAYYYQRKGWKTCLICADTFRAGAFDQLKQNATKARIPFYGSYTEMDPVVIAAEGVEKFKNESFEIIIVDTSGRHKQEDSLFEEMLQVSNAVQPDNIVYVMDASIGQACEAQAKAFKDKVEVASVIVTKLDGHAKGGGALSAVAATKSPIIFIGTGEHIDDLEPFKTQPFISKLLGMGDIEGLIDKVNELKLDDNEELIDKLKHGQFTLRDMYEQFQNIMKMGPFGQIMGMIPGFGTDFMSKGNEQESMARLKKLMTIMDSMNDQELDNKDGAKLFSKQPNRIARVARGSGVATRDVQELLTQYTKFAQMVKKMGGIKGLFKGGDMSKNVNPSQMAKLNQQMAKMMDPRVLHHMGGMAGLQSMMRQFQQGYQFSEGAMATFPEFIAQNEERDGVRFSWNVWPSSRLEATRMVVPVASLFTPLKERPDLPPIQYEPVLCSRATCRAVLNPLCQVDYRAKLWACNFCYQRNQFPPTYAGISEVNQPAELLPQFSTIEYVVQRGPQMPLVFLYVVDTCMEDEDLQALKESLQMSLSLLPPTALVGLITFGRMIQVHELGCEGISKSYVFRGTKDLNAKQLQEMLGLTKPTAAQAGRGPQAPQAPLSNRFLQPVQKIDMNLTDLLGELQRDPWPVTQGKRPLRSLGSAMSIAVGLLECTFPNTGARIMTFIGGPATQGPGMVVGDELKAPIRSWHDIEKDNAKFMKKGTKHYEALASRASTNGHIIDIYACALDQTGLLEMKCCSNHTGGYMVMADSFTTSLFKQTFQRVFTKDVSGAFKMAFAGTLEIKTSREIKISGAIGPCVSLNAKGPCVSENEIGTGGTSQWKICGLDHNTTLAVYFEVVNQHNAPIPQGGRGAVQYVTQYQHSSGQKRIRVTTTARNWADAGTQIQSIAASFDQEASAILMARLAVYRAETEEGPDVLRWLDRQLIRLCQKFGDYHKDDPNSFRFSETFSLYPQFMFHLRRSPFLQVFNNSPDESSYYRHQFMRQDLTQSLIMIQPILYAYSFNGPPEPVLLDSSSILPDRILLMDTFFQILIYHGETVSQWRKAGYQELPEYENFRHLLQAPVDDAQEILHSRFPMPRYIDTEHGGSQARFLLSKVNPSQTHNNMYAWGQESGAPILTDDVSLQVFMDHLKKLAVSSAA
;
A
#
# COMPACT_ATOMS: atom_id res chain seq x y z
N MET A 1 -5.86 -15.80 19.78
CA MET A 1 -5.33 -15.38 21.09
C MET A 1 -4.17 -16.27 21.47
N VAL A 2 -2.98 -15.69 21.69
CA VAL A 2 -1.72 -16.39 21.96
C VAL A 2 -1.77 -17.22 23.26
N LEU A 3 -2.53 -16.78 24.27
CA LEU A 3 -2.78 -17.56 25.50
C LEU A 3 -3.55 -18.86 25.25
N ALA A 4 -4.44 -18.89 24.25
CA ALA A 4 -5.15 -20.11 23.86
C ALA A 4 -4.22 -21.09 23.12
N ASP A 5 -3.19 -20.59 22.42
CA ASP A 5 -2.15 -21.42 21.81
C ASP A 5 -1.21 -22.04 22.86
N LEU A 6 -0.76 -21.24 23.83
CA LEU A 6 0.02 -21.75 24.97
C LEU A 6 -0.78 -22.82 25.73
N GLY A 7 -2.04 -22.52 26.04
CA GLY A 7 -2.97 -23.45 26.67
C GLY A 7 -3.14 -24.75 25.87
N ARG A 8 -3.32 -24.66 24.54
CA ARG A 8 -3.41 -25.83 23.65
C ARG A 8 -2.13 -26.66 23.65
N LYS A 9 -0.94 -26.04 23.64
CA LYS A 9 0.35 -26.76 23.66
C LYS A 9 0.57 -27.48 24.99
N ILE A 10 0.33 -26.81 26.12
CA ILE A 10 0.42 -27.45 27.44
C ILE A 10 -0.62 -28.58 27.57
N THR A 11 -1.85 -28.35 27.10
CA THR A 11 -2.91 -29.37 27.08
C THR A 11 -2.52 -30.56 26.19
N SER A 12 -1.88 -30.32 25.05
CA SER A 12 -1.36 -31.36 24.17
C SER A 12 -0.27 -32.18 24.85
N ALA A 13 0.68 -31.52 25.53
CA ALA A 13 1.72 -32.19 26.32
C ALA A 13 1.11 -33.04 27.44
N LEU A 14 0.10 -32.54 28.15
CA LEU A 14 -0.61 -33.29 29.19
C LEU A 14 -1.48 -34.43 28.62
N ARG A 15 -2.01 -34.29 27.40
CA ARG A 15 -2.73 -35.36 26.68
C ARG A 15 -1.80 -36.45 26.17
N SER A 16 -0.57 -36.13 25.76
CA SER A 16 0.42 -37.14 25.38
C SER A 16 0.69 -38.12 26.53
N LEU A 17 0.75 -37.59 27.76
CA LEU A 17 0.87 -38.37 29.00
C LEU A 17 -0.39 -39.21 29.31
N SER A 18 -1.57 -38.75 28.88
CA SER A 18 -2.82 -39.53 29.02
C SER A 18 -2.90 -40.73 28.06
N ASN A 19 -2.21 -40.67 26.92
CA ASN A 19 -2.17 -41.73 25.91
C ASN A 19 -1.04 -42.76 26.15
N ALA A 20 -0.04 -42.45 26.98
CA ALA A 20 1.07 -43.35 27.28
C ALA A 20 0.67 -44.47 28.26
N THR A 21 0.88 -45.74 27.90
CA THR A 21 0.47 -46.93 28.67
C THR A 21 1.30 -47.17 29.94
N ILE A 22 2.59 -46.78 29.94
CA ILE A 22 3.51 -46.88 31.08
C ILE A 22 4.18 -45.52 31.28
N ILE A 23 4.18 -44.98 32.50
CA ILE A 23 4.78 -43.69 32.84
C ILE A 23 6.13 -43.95 33.52
N ASN A 24 7.22 -43.81 32.78
CA ASN A 24 8.60 -43.89 33.27
C ASN A 24 9.23 -42.47 33.34
N GLU A 25 10.44 -42.38 33.90
CA GLU A 25 11.14 -41.10 34.07
C GLU A 25 11.44 -40.41 32.72
N GLU A 26 11.64 -41.18 31.65
CA GLU A 26 11.86 -40.66 30.29
C GLU A 26 10.63 -39.95 29.75
N VAL A 27 9.44 -40.53 29.89
CA VAL A 27 8.16 -39.91 29.47
C VAL A 27 7.86 -38.65 30.29
N LEU A 28 8.14 -38.67 31.59
CA LEU A 28 8.01 -37.48 32.45
C LEU A 28 8.97 -36.36 32.01
N ASN A 29 10.22 -36.70 31.70
CA ASN A 29 11.22 -35.75 31.20
C ASN A 29 10.84 -35.17 29.82
N ALA A 30 10.29 -35.99 28.92
CA ALA A 30 9.83 -35.54 27.61
C ALA A 30 8.65 -34.57 27.73
N MET A 31 7.65 -34.88 28.57
CA MET A 31 6.52 -34.00 28.85
C MET A 31 6.97 -32.68 29.46
N LEU A 32 7.85 -32.71 30.48
CA LEU A 32 8.39 -31.50 31.08
C LEU A 32 9.19 -30.67 30.07
N LYS A 33 9.89 -31.30 29.11
CA LYS A 33 10.59 -30.60 28.03
C LYS A 33 9.62 -29.87 27.11
N GLU A 34 8.49 -30.47 26.74
CA GLU A 34 7.44 -29.82 25.94
C GLU A 34 6.77 -28.66 26.68
N VAL A 35 6.47 -28.84 27.97
CA VAL A 35 5.89 -27.77 28.81
C VAL A 35 6.89 -26.62 28.97
N CYS A 36 8.17 -26.92 29.22
CA CYS A 36 9.22 -25.90 29.30
C CYS A 36 9.40 -25.17 27.96
N ALA A 37 9.40 -25.90 26.83
CA ALA A 37 9.49 -25.30 25.52
C ALA A 37 8.32 -24.36 25.23
N ALA A 38 7.08 -24.77 25.59
CA ALA A 38 5.91 -23.93 25.44
C ALA A 38 5.97 -22.65 26.29
N LEU A 39 6.47 -22.73 27.53
CA LEU A 39 6.67 -21.55 28.39
C LEU A 39 7.79 -20.63 27.88
N LEU A 40 8.88 -21.19 27.33
CA LEU A 40 9.97 -20.42 26.74
C LEU A 40 9.52 -19.71 25.45
N GLU A 41 8.75 -20.38 24.60
CA GLU A 41 8.14 -19.77 23.39
C GLU A 41 7.16 -18.64 23.74
N ALA A 42 6.54 -18.70 24.93
CA ALA A 42 5.69 -17.66 25.47
C ALA A 42 6.47 -16.54 26.19
N ASP A 43 7.79 -16.49 26.05
CA ASP A 43 8.69 -15.48 26.62
C ASP A 43 8.66 -15.42 28.17
N VAL A 44 8.62 -16.58 28.84
CA VAL A 44 8.82 -16.71 30.31
C VAL A 44 10.30 -16.87 30.65
N ASN A 45 10.78 -16.21 31.71
CA ASN A 45 12.21 -16.25 32.09
C ASN A 45 12.73 -17.68 32.29
N ILE A 46 13.87 -18.00 31.66
CA ILE A 46 14.53 -19.31 31.70
C ILE A 46 14.79 -19.78 33.14
N LYS A 47 15.13 -18.87 34.05
CA LYS A 47 15.36 -19.19 35.48
C LYS A 47 14.09 -19.72 36.14
N LEU A 48 12.94 -19.10 35.88
CA LEU A 48 11.63 -19.53 36.41
C LEU A 48 11.20 -20.87 35.80
N VAL A 49 11.41 -21.06 34.50
CA VAL A 49 11.11 -22.33 33.81
C VAL A 49 12.03 -23.46 34.33
N LYS A 50 13.30 -23.17 34.60
CA LYS A 50 14.25 -24.13 35.19
C LYS A 50 13.84 -24.52 36.61
N GLN A 51 13.48 -23.54 37.44
CA GLN A 51 12.97 -23.78 38.80
C GLN A 51 11.68 -24.59 38.80
N LEU A 52 10.74 -24.30 37.89
CA LEU A 52 9.52 -25.08 37.71
C LEU A 52 9.84 -26.56 37.43
N ARG A 53 10.77 -26.81 36.50
CA ARG A 53 11.19 -28.18 36.15
C ARG A 53 11.82 -28.92 37.33
N GLU A 54 12.68 -28.25 38.09
CA GLU A 54 13.34 -28.82 39.28
C GLU A 54 12.32 -29.12 40.39
N ASN A 55 11.42 -28.18 40.68
CA ASN A 55 10.37 -28.34 41.69
C ASN A 55 9.43 -29.50 41.34
N VAL A 56 8.94 -29.57 40.09
CA VAL A 56 8.03 -30.64 39.66
C VAL A 56 8.71 -32.00 39.70
N LYS A 57 10.00 -32.09 39.34
CA LYS A 57 10.78 -33.33 39.48
C LYS A 57 10.93 -33.77 40.93
N SER A 58 11.25 -32.84 41.82
CA SER A 58 11.42 -33.13 43.26
C SER A 58 10.10 -33.50 43.96
N ALA A 59 8.97 -32.99 43.46
CA ALA A 59 7.64 -33.24 44.01
C ALA A 59 7.00 -34.56 43.55
N ILE A 60 7.61 -35.28 42.60
CA ILE A 60 7.10 -36.54 42.04
C ILE A 60 8.09 -37.64 42.36
N ASP A 61 7.81 -38.43 43.40
CA ASP A 61 8.58 -39.62 43.75
C ASP A 61 7.96 -40.86 43.09
N LEU A 62 8.64 -41.46 42.12
CA LEU A 62 8.07 -42.52 41.27
C LEU A 62 7.98 -43.88 41.98
N GLU A 63 8.73 -44.07 43.07
CA GLU A 63 8.88 -45.35 43.77
C GLU A 63 7.80 -45.60 44.85
N GLU A 64 7.22 -44.56 45.47
CA GLU A 64 6.15 -44.70 46.48
C GLU A 64 4.71 -44.76 45.89
N MET A 65 4.54 -44.55 44.59
CA MET A 65 3.19 -44.28 44.02
C MET A 65 2.43 -45.55 43.58
N ALA A 66 1.26 -45.81 44.18
CA ALA A 66 0.37 -46.93 43.85
C ALA A 66 -0.58 -46.67 42.65
N SER A 67 -0.66 -47.66 41.74
CA SER A 67 -1.58 -47.92 40.60
C SER A 67 -1.87 -46.81 39.55
N GLY A 68 -1.82 -47.19 38.28
CA GLY A 68 -1.62 -46.32 37.09
C GLY A 68 -2.66 -45.25 36.74
N LEU A 69 -3.83 -45.22 37.38
CA LEU A 69 -4.82 -44.15 37.17
C LEU A 69 -4.60 -42.93 38.09
N ASN A 70 -4.10 -43.15 39.32
CA ASN A 70 -3.82 -42.06 40.26
C ASN A 70 -2.51 -41.32 39.92
N LYS A 71 -1.52 -42.00 39.30
CA LYS A 71 -0.26 -41.37 38.88
C LYS A 71 -0.46 -40.22 37.89
N ARG A 72 -1.34 -40.39 36.89
CA ARG A 72 -1.62 -39.38 35.84
C ARG A 72 -2.23 -38.11 36.41
N ARG A 73 -3.24 -38.26 37.26
CA ARG A 73 -3.95 -37.14 37.88
C ARG A 73 -3.06 -36.37 38.84
N MET A 74 -2.17 -37.07 39.55
CA MET A 74 -1.22 -36.43 40.46
C MET A 74 -0.16 -35.61 39.72
N ILE A 75 0.41 -36.11 38.62
CA ILE A 75 1.37 -35.35 37.79
C ILE A 75 0.71 -34.10 37.21
N GLN A 76 -0.50 -34.22 36.67
CA GLN A 76 -1.28 -33.07 36.19
C GLN A 76 -1.56 -32.05 37.29
N HIS A 77 -1.91 -32.52 38.50
CA HIS A 77 -2.15 -31.67 39.66
C HIS A 77 -0.88 -30.98 40.17
N SER A 78 0.27 -31.66 40.17
CA SER A 78 1.56 -31.08 40.56
C SER A 78 2.02 -29.99 39.58
N VAL A 79 1.89 -30.22 38.28
CA VAL A 79 2.18 -29.19 37.26
C VAL A 79 1.23 -27.99 37.41
N PHE A 80 -0.06 -28.24 37.63
CA PHE A 80 -1.05 -27.18 37.89
C PHE A 80 -0.67 -26.35 39.13
N LYS A 81 -0.33 -27.01 40.24
CA LYS A 81 0.03 -26.34 41.51
C LYS A 81 1.27 -25.46 41.38
N GLU A 82 2.31 -25.93 40.67
CA GLU A 82 3.51 -25.13 40.47
C GLU A 82 3.29 -23.99 39.46
N LEU A 83 2.44 -24.16 38.44
CA LEU A 83 2.02 -23.05 37.57
C LEU A 83 1.24 -21.98 38.34
N VAL A 84 0.37 -22.36 39.27
CA VAL A 84 -0.34 -21.41 40.16
C VAL A 84 0.66 -20.68 41.05
N LYS A 85 1.64 -21.38 41.62
CA LYS A 85 2.69 -20.81 42.48
C LYS A 85 3.60 -19.80 41.77
N LEU A 86 3.78 -19.92 40.45
CA LEU A 86 4.53 -18.94 39.66
C LEU A 86 3.78 -17.62 39.46
N VAL A 87 2.44 -17.65 39.49
CA VAL A 87 1.57 -16.49 39.24
C VAL A 87 1.07 -15.85 40.53
N ASP A 88 1.04 -16.62 41.63
CA ASP A 88 0.59 -16.16 42.94
C ASP A 88 1.78 -15.85 43.87
N PRO A 89 2.00 -14.57 44.25
CA PRO A 89 3.07 -14.21 45.17
C PRO A 89 2.77 -14.56 46.64
N GLY A 90 1.57 -15.07 46.96
CA GLY A 90 1.16 -15.42 48.33
C GLY A 90 0.82 -14.20 49.21
N VAL A 91 0.70 -13.01 48.61
CA VAL A 91 0.37 -11.74 49.26
C VAL A 91 -1.09 -11.41 48.98
N LYS A 92 -1.86 -11.08 50.02
CA LYS A 92 -3.27 -10.67 49.86
C LYS A 92 -3.35 -9.33 49.14
N ALA A 93 -4.11 -9.28 48.04
CA ALA A 93 -4.36 -8.04 47.29
C ALA A 93 -5.02 -6.97 48.18
N TRP A 94 -4.60 -5.71 47.99
CA TRP A 94 -5.20 -4.56 48.66
C TRP A 94 -6.66 -4.40 48.25
N THR A 95 -7.54 -4.11 49.22
CA THR A 95 -8.97 -3.92 49.00
C THR A 95 -9.43 -2.57 49.57
N PRO A 96 -10.15 -1.75 48.79
CA PRO A 96 -10.63 -0.45 49.27
C PRO A 96 -11.64 -0.59 50.40
N THR A 97 -11.61 0.33 51.37
CA THR A 97 -12.55 0.36 52.50
C THR A 97 -13.67 1.37 52.28
N LYS A 98 -14.92 0.95 52.47
CA LYS A 98 -16.11 1.79 52.21
C LYS A 98 -16.27 2.84 53.30
N GLY A 99 -16.61 4.09 52.92
CA GLY A 99 -16.73 5.21 53.86
C GLY A 99 -15.41 5.87 54.28
N LYS A 100 -14.27 5.47 53.72
CA LYS A 100 -12.99 6.18 53.81
C LYS A 100 -12.53 6.61 52.43
N ASN A 101 -11.71 7.66 52.35
CA ASN A 101 -11.06 8.08 51.11
C ASN A 101 -9.89 7.14 50.84
N ASN A 102 -9.92 6.42 49.72
CA ASN A 102 -8.84 5.54 49.29
C ASN A 102 -8.13 6.18 48.08
N VAL A 103 -6.85 6.49 48.23
CA VAL A 103 -6.03 7.14 47.20
C VAL A 103 -5.20 6.11 46.46
N ILE A 104 -5.36 6.02 45.14
CA ILE A 104 -4.72 5.02 44.28
C ILE A 104 -3.84 5.74 43.25
N MET A 105 -2.53 5.49 43.29
CA MET A 105 -1.57 6.08 42.36
C MET A 105 -1.15 5.07 41.30
N PHE A 106 -1.24 5.46 40.03
CA PHE A 106 -0.89 4.61 38.89
C PHE A 106 0.50 4.94 38.38
N VAL A 107 1.35 3.92 38.20
CA VAL A 107 2.73 4.04 37.71
C VAL A 107 3.02 3.02 36.61
N GLY A 108 3.97 3.31 35.72
CA GLY A 108 4.37 2.38 34.66
C GLY A 108 4.83 3.06 33.37
N LEU A 109 5.34 2.27 32.43
CA LEU A 109 5.99 2.78 31.22
C LEU A 109 5.05 3.53 30.26
N GLN A 110 5.64 4.33 29.37
CA GLN A 110 4.90 4.97 28.29
C GLN A 110 4.23 3.92 27.39
N GLY A 111 2.97 4.14 27.01
CA GLY A 111 2.25 3.22 26.13
C GLY A 111 1.70 1.95 26.81
N SER A 112 1.86 1.78 28.14
CA SER A 112 1.33 0.61 28.88
C SER A 112 -0.18 0.64 29.15
N GLY A 113 -0.87 1.71 28.74
CA GLY A 113 -2.33 1.84 28.88
C GLY A 113 -2.83 2.51 30.18
N LYS A 114 -1.95 3.10 31.01
CA LYS A 114 -2.28 3.77 32.30
C LYS A 114 -3.54 4.65 32.27
N THR A 115 -3.55 5.70 31.47
CA THR A 115 -4.66 6.68 31.40
C THR A 115 -6.01 6.03 31.08
N THR A 116 -6.02 5.06 30.17
CA THR A 116 -7.22 4.29 29.84
C THR A 116 -7.63 3.38 31.00
N THR A 117 -6.69 2.66 31.61
CA THR A 117 -6.93 1.79 32.75
C THR A 117 -7.44 2.56 33.97
N CYS A 118 -6.95 3.78 34.23
CA CYS A 118 -7.45 4.64 35.31
C CYS A 118 -8.95 4.90 35.15
N SER A 119 -9.38 5.23 33.92
CA SER A 119 -10.79 5.48 33.62
C SER A 119 -11.65 4.21 33.75
N LYS A 120 -11.13 3.06 33.31
CA LYS A 120 -11.82 1.76 33.45
C LYS A 120 -11.98 1.35 34.91
N LEU A 121 -10.93 1.50 35.73
CA LEU A 121 -10.98 1.16 37.15
C LEU A 121 -11.97 2.08 37.90
N ALA A 122 -11.94 3.38 37.61
CA ALA A 122 -12.87 4.34 38.18
C ALA A 122 -14.33 3.99 37.83
N TYR A 123 -14.58 3.57 36.58
CA TYR A 123 -15.90 3.16 36.11
C TYR A 123 -16.36 1.82 36.74
N TYR A 124 -15.45 0.86 36.90
CA TYR A 124 -15.73 -0.42 37.55
C TYR A 124 -16.25 -0.23 38.99
N TYR A 125 -15.57 0.61 39.79
CA TYR A 125 -16.03 0.91 41.16
C TYR A 125 -17.30 1.77 41.17
N GLN A 126 -17.47 2.68 40.21
CA GLN A 126 -18.70 3.47 40.07
C GLN A 126 -19.92 2.57 39.84
N ARG A 127 -19.81 1.53 38.98
CA ARG A 127 -20.87 0.53 38.76
C ARG A 127 -21.23 -0.26 40.02
N LYS A 128 -20.29 -0.41 40.96
CA LYS A 128 -20.50 -1.04 42.26
C LYS A 128 -21.03 -0.07 43.34
N GLY A 129 -21.36 1.16 42.96
CA GLY A 129 -21.96 2.17 43.83
C GLY A 129 -20.97 2.99 44.66
N TRP A 130 -19.70 3.06 44.25
CA TRP A 130 -18.67 3.88 44.92
C TRP A 130 -18.57 5.28 44.28
N LYS A 131 -18.23 6.29 45.08
CA LYS A 131 -17.91 7.63 44.55
C LYS A 131 -16.47 7.70 44.09
N THR A 132 -16.25 7.74 42.77
CA THR A 132 -14.92 7.72 42.14
C THR A 132 -14.57 9.04 41.45
N CYS A 133 -13.29 9.39 41.41
CA CYS A 133 -12.76 10.56 40.70
C CYS A 133 -11.36 10.30 40.11
N LEU A 134 -10.95 11.16 39.17
CA LEU A 134 -9.69 11.06 38.43
C LEU A 134 -8.85 12.34 38.54
N ILE A 135 -7.54 12.22 38.74
CA ILE A 135 -6.59 13.33 38.78
C ILE A 135 -5.52 13.10 37.71
N CYS A 136 -5.31 14.08 36.83
CA CYS A 136 -4.27 14.05 35.81
C CYS A 136 -2.98 14.71 36.33
N ALA A 137 -2.02 13.90 36.77
CA ALA A 137 -0.67 14.35 37.14
C ALA A 137 0.36 14.12 36.02
N ASP A 138 -0.08 13.74 34.80
CA ASP A 138 0.77 13.69 33.61
C ASP A 138 0.79 15.06 32.91
N THR A 139 1.67 15.96 33.38
CA THR A 139 1.86 17.31 32.81
C THR A 139 2.77 17.33 31.59
N PHE A 140 3.55 16.27 31.36
CA PHE A 140 4.57 16.25 30.32
C PHE A 140 4.02 15.81 28.95
N ARG A 141 3.12 14.81 28.91
CA ARG A 141 2.63 14.30 27.64
C ARG A 141 1.57 15.23 27.05
N ALA A 142 1.87 15.79 25.88
CA ALA A 142 0.94 16.65 25.13
C ALA A 142 -0.41 15.92 24.90
N GLY A 143 -1.50 16.52 25.36
CA GLY A 143 -2.85 15.97 25.24
C GLY A 143 -3.25 14.90 26.27
N ALA A 144 -2.42 14.61 27.29
CA ALA A 144 -2.76 13.66 28.35
C ALA A 144 -4.01 14.11 29.14
N PHE A 145 -4.05 15.39 29.50
CA PHE A 145 -5.20 16.00 30.17
C PHE A 145 -6.47 15.89 29.31
N ASP A 146 -6.40 16.22 28.02
CA ASP A 146 -7.53 16.11 27.10
C ASP A 146 -8.01 14.66 26.94
N GLN A 147 -7.09 13.70 26.88
CA GLN A 147 -7.41 12.28 26.78
C GLN A 147 -8.12 11.78 28.04
N LEU A 148 -7.60 12.09 29.24
CA LEU A 148 -8.24 11.71 30.50
C LEU A 148 -9.60 12.39 30.65
N LYS A 149 -9.70 13.68 30.31
CA LYS A 149 -10.95 14.45 30.31
C LYS A 149 -12.01 13.83 29.39
N GLN A 150 -11.65 13.46 28.18
CA GLN A 150 -12.58 12.80 27.24
C GLN A 150 -13.07 11.45 27.78
N ASN A 151 -12.17 10.64 28.34
CA ASN A 151 -12.53 9.34 28.91
C ASN A 151 -13.42 9.50 30.16
N ALA A 152 -13.07 10.40 31.06
CA ALA A 152 -13.85 10.71 32.26
C ALA A 152 -15.24 11.26 31.92
N THR A 153 -15.35 12.13 30.91
CA THR A 153 -16.63 12.68 30.43
C THR A 153 -17.52 11.58 29.86
N LYS A 154 -16.96 10.66 29.05
CA LYS A 154 -17.70 9.50 28.52
C LYS A 154 -18.22 8.59 29.66
N ALA A 155 -17.44 8.42 30.71
CA ALA A 155 -17.77 7.60 31.87
C ALA A 155 -18.67 8.32 32.90
N ARG A 156 -18.89 9.63 32.77
CA ARG A 156 -19.53 10.50 33.77
C ARG A 156 -18.82 10.45 35.14
N ILE A 157 -17.49 10.53 35.12
CA ILE A 157 -16.62 10.52 36.31
C ILE A 157 -16.02 11.92 36.50
N PRO A 158 -16.11 12.52 37.70
CA PRO A 158 -15.44 13.78 38.01
C PRO A 158 -13.92 13.68 37.83
N PHE A 159 -13.31 14.71 37.24
CA PHE A 159 -11.88 14.76 36.98
C PHE A 159 -11.27 16.11 37.38
N TYR A 160 -9.97 16.13 37.69
CA TYR A 160 -9.20 17.31 38.04
C TYR A 160 -7.84 17.32 37.34
N GLY A 161 -7.38 18.52 36.96
CA GLY A 161 -6.06 18.80 36.40
C GLY A 161 -6.00 20.25 35.88
N SER A 162 -4.80 20.71 35.54
CA SER A 162 -4.54 22.11 35.17
C SER A 162 -3.84 22.21 33.81
N TYR A 163 -4.16 23.25 33.04
CA TYR A 163 -3.42 23.63 31.82
C TYR A 163 -2.26 24.60 32.10
N THR A 164 -2.31 25.27 33.24
CA THR A 164 -1.39 26.37 33.59
C THR A 164 -0.32 25.95 34.56
N GLU A 165 -0.61 24.98 35.42
CA GLU A 165 0.37 24.41 36.35
C GLU A 165 1.15 23.30 35.65
N MET A 166 2.48 23.34 35.76
CA MET A 166 3.37 22.38 35.11
C MET A 166 3.96 21.37 36.11
N ASP A 167 3.92 21.67 37.41
CA ASP A 167 4.39 20.77 38.46
C ASP A 167 3.34 19.70 38.80
N PRO A 168 3.62 18.41 38.53
CA PRO A 168 2.67 17.33 38.82
C PRO A 168 2.47 17.07 40.32
N VAL A 169 3.43 17.45 41.17
CA VAL A 169 3.32 17.29 42.64
C VAL A 169 2.23 18.21 43.17
N VAL A 170 2.21 19.47 42.71
CA VAL A 170 1.20 20.46 43.08
C VAL A 170 -0.19 20.01 42.61
N ILE A 171 -0.32 19.60 41.35
CA ILE A 171 -1.60 19.15 40.78
C ILE A 171 -2.14 17.91 41.52
N ALA A 172 -1.27 16.96 41.86
CA ALA A 172 -1.68 15.75 42.57
C ALA A 172 -2.11 16.07 44.01
N ALA A 173 -1.38 16.93 44.73
CA ALA A 173 -1.72 17.35 46.09
C ALA A 173 -3.06 18.12 46.14
N GLU A 174 -3.22 19.15 45.30
CA GLU A 174 -4.45 19.96 45.24
C GLU A 174 -5.67 19.12 44.81
N GLY A 175 -5.50 18.24 43.82
CA GLY A 175 -6.57 17.36 43.36
C GLY A 175 -7.02 16.39 44.44
N VAL A 176 -6.08 15.80 45.18
CA VAL A 176 -6.40 14.86 46.26
C VAL A 176 -7.07 15.58 47.43
N GLU A 177 -6.59 16.75 47.82
CA GLU A 177 -7.21 17.56 48.88
C GLU A 177 -8.64 17.96 48.52
N LYS A 178 -8.85 18.42 47.28
CA LYS A 178 -10.19 18.79 46.78
C LYS A 178 -11.17 17.62 46.87
N PHE A 179 -10.81 16.46 46.35
CA PHE A 179 -11.70 15.29 46.36
C PHE A 179 -11.84 14.64 47.73
N LYS A 180 -10.85 14.82 48.63
CA LYS A 180 -10.98 14.47 50.04
C LYS A 180 -12.07 15.30 50.72
N ASN A 181 -12.06 16.62 50.50
CA ASN A 181 -13.06 17.55 51.04
C ASN A 181 -14.48 17.28 50.49
N GLU A 182 -14.58 16.86 49.23
CA GLU A 182 -15.86 16.49 48.60
C GLU A 182 -16.35 15.07 48.96
N SER A 183 -15.66 14.37 49.88
CA SER A 183 -16.02 13.02 50.36
C SER A 183 -16.10 11.95 49.27
N PHE A 184 -15.17 11.97 48.31
CA PHE A 184 -14.99 10.88 47.34
C PHE A 184 -14.27 9.68 47.97
N GLU A 185 -14.77 8.48 47.69
CA GLU A 185 -14.28 7.24 48.30
C GLU A 185 -13.09 6.63 47.54
N ILE A 186 -13.02 6.82 46.23
CA ILE A 186 -11.93 6.32 45.37
C ILE A 186 -11.34 7.49 44.58
N ILE A 187 -10.08 7.83 44.88
CA ILE A 187 -9.35 8.93 44.26
C ILE A 187 -8.19 8.33 43.45
N ILE A 188 -8.24 8.42 42.12
CA ILE A 188 -7.23 7.81 41.24
C ILE A 188 -6.34 8.89 40.64
N VAL A 189 -5.02 8.74 40.81
CA VAL A 189 -3.99 9.65 40.29
C VAL A 189 -3.27 8.99 39.10
N ASP A 190 -3.41 9.57 37.90
CA ASP A 190 -2.72 9.16 36.67
C ASP A 190 -1.41 9.93 36.54
N THR A 191 -0.27 9.23 36.63
CA THR A 191 1.08 9.82 36.54
C THR A 191 1.68 9.65 35.14
N SER A 192 2.74 10.41 34.86
CA SER A 192 3.47 10.30 33.60
C SER A 192 4.13 8.91 33.43
N GLY A 193 4.33 8.48 32.18
CA GLY A 193 5.04 7.21 31.89
C GLY A 193 6.18 7.41 30.93
N ARG A 194 7.38 6.93 31.26
CA ARG A 194 8.62 7.17 30.51
C ARG A 194 9.63 6.02 30.63
N HIS A 195 10.71 6.08 29.85
CA HIS A 195 11.70 5.00 29.67
C HIS A 195 12.70 4.88 30.84
N LYS A 196 13.35 3.71 30.97
CA LYS A 196 14.31 3.37 32.06
C LYS A 196 15.54 4.30 32.19
N GLN A 197 15.81 5.17 31.21
CA GLN A 197 17.09 5.88 31.06
C GLN A 197 17.16 7.27 31.72
N GLU A 198 16.14 7.68 32.48
CA GLU A 198 16.06 9.01 33.09
C GLU A 198 15.83 8.90 34.61
N ASP A 199 16.91 9.00 35.42
CA ASP A 199 16.85 8.93 36.89
C ASP A 199 16.02 10.06 37.52
N SER A 200 16.00 11.23 36.89
CA SER A 200 15.27 12.43 37.35
C SER A 200 13.74 12.22 37.44
N LEU A 201 13.19 11.27 36.69
CA LEU A 201 11.75 11.00 36.67
C LEU A 201 11.31 10.05 37.77
N PHE A 202 12.19 9.13 38.16
CA PHE A 202 11.93 8.29 39.33
C PHE A 202 11.91 9.15 40.59
N GLU A 203 12.69 10.24 40.62
CA GLU A 203 12.64 11.24 41.69
C GLU A 203 11.32 12.02 41.68
N GLU A 204 10.83 12.47 40.53
CA GLU A 204 9.52 13.14 40.38
C GLU A 204 8.36 12.24 40.84
N MET A 205 8.36 10.97 40.44
CA MET A 205 7.36 10.00 40.88
C MET A 205 7.42 9.76 42.40
N LEU A 206 8.63 9.71 42.98
CA LEU A 206 8.81 9.61 44.43
C LEU A 206 8.29 10.86 45.15
N GLN A 207 8.51 12.05 44.59
CA GLN A 207 7.98 13.31 45.11
C GLN A 207 6.44 13.33 45.11
N VAL A 208 5.81 12.89 44.02
CA VAL A 208 4.33 12.76 43.95
C VAL A 208 3.81 11.75 44.97
N SER A 209 4.47 10.59 45.10
CA SER A 209 4.09 9.57 46.09
C SER A 209 4.20 10.10 47.53
N ASN A 210 5.26 10.86 47.84
CA ASN A 210 5.47 11.44 49.16
C ASN A 210 4.45 12.55 49.48
N ALA A 211 4.04 13.34 48.49
CA ALA A 211 3.06 14.41 48.66
C ALA A 211 1.63 13.87 48.85
N VAL A 212 1.26 12.84 48.10
CA VAL A 212 -0.10 12.30 48.06
C VAL A 212 -0.36 11.23 49.13
N GLN A 213 0.70 10.51 49.56
CA GLN A 213 0.63 9.35 50.45
C GLN A 213 -0.46 8.34 50.00
N PRO A 214 -0.28 7.69 48.83
CA PRO A 214 -1.29 6.78 48.28
C PRO A 214 -1.46 5.51 49.14
N ASP A 215 -2.71 5.05 49.31
CA ASP A 215 -3.04 3.79 49.99
C ASP A 215 -2.69 2.55 49.14
N ASN A 216 -2.64 2.71 47.82
CA ASN A 216 -2.26 1.65 46.88
C ASN A 216 -1.53 2.23 45.67
N ILE A 217 -0.34 1.70 45.37
CA ILE A 217 0.42 2.02 44.16
C ILE A 217 0.30 0.88 43.17
N VAL A 218 -0.29 1.19 42.02
CA VAL A 218 -0.63 0.21 40.97
C VAL A 218 0.35 0.34 39.81
N TYR A 219 1.12 -0.71 39.55
CA TYR A 219 1.98 -0.80 38.38
C TYR A 219 1.21 -1.36 37.18
N VAL A 220 1.09 -0.56 36.12
CA VAL A 220 0.42 -0.96 34.87
C VAL A 220 1.43 -1.36 33.83
N MET A 221 1.31 -2.60 33.35
CA MET A 221 2.20 -3.18 32.37
C MET A 221 1.45 -3.68 31.13
N ASP A 222 2.15 -3.63 30.00
CA ASP A 222 1.68 -4.17 28.72
C ASP A 222 2.09 -5.64 28.59
N ALA A 223 1.13 -6.50 28.25
CA ALA A 223 1.36 -7.93 28.09
C ALA A 223 2.29 -8.29 26.91
N SER A 224 2.58 -7.36 26.00
CA SER A 224 3.48 -7.56 24.85
C SER A 224 4.98 -7.44 25.16
N ILE A 225 5.36 -6.89 26.31
CA ILE A 225 6.76 -6.54 26.66
C ILE A 225 7.68 -7.79 26.79
N GLY A 226 7.12 -8.98 27.02
CA GLY A 226 7.89 -10.24 27.10
C GLY A 226 8.95 -10.24 28.22
N GLN A 227 10.15 -10.76 27.93
CA GLN A 227 11.25 -10.95 28.91
C GLN A 227 11.79 -9.65 29.51
N ALA A 228 11.70 -8.52 28.79
CA ALA A 228 12.21 -7.23 29.26
C ALA A 228 11.41 -6.70 30.47
N CYS A 229 10.24 -7.29 30.76
CA CYS A 229 9.35 -6.86 31.82
C CYS A 229 9.97 -7.01 33.22
N GLU A 230 10.76 -8.05 33.47
CA GLU A 230 11.35 -8.32 34.79
C GLU A 230 12.26 -7.18 35.25
N ALA A 231 13.18 -6.73 34.38
CA ALA A 231 14.13 -5.68 34.69
C ALA A 231 13.46 -4.31 34.88
N GLN A 232 12.30 -4.09 34.25
CA GLN A 232 11.51 -2.87 34.38
C GLN A 232 10.71 -2.88 35.68
N ALA A 233 9.98 -3.97 35.93
CA ALA A 233 9.17 -4.13 37.12
C ALA A 233 10.03 -4.07 38.40
N LYS A 234 11.26 -4.62 38.34
CA LYS A 234 12.25 -4.49 39.43
C LYS A 234 12.69 -3.05 39.66
N ALA A 235 12.97 -2.28 38.60
CA ALA A 235 13.36 -0.87 38.73
C ALA A 235 12.26 0.00 39.38
N PHE A 236 10.98 -0.25 39.05
CA PHE A 236 9.87 0.43 39.73
C PHE A 236 9.73 0.00 41.19
N LYS A 237 9.90 -1.29 41.49
CA LYS A 237 9.84 -1.83 42.87
C LYS A 237 10.97 -1.29 43.77
N ASP A 238 12.17 -1.10 43.21
CA ASP A 238 13.33 -0.59 43.94
C ASP A 238 13.21 0.90 44.29
N LYS A 239 12.38 1.66 43.55
CA LYS A 239 12.18 3.12 43.74
C LYS A 239 10.89 3.46 44.49
N VAL A 240 9.81 2.72 44.26
CA VAL A 240 8.48 2.97 44.84
C VAL A 240 7.86 1.65 45.30
N GLU A 241 7.15 1.68 46.42
CA GLU A 241 6.50 0.48 46.99
C GLU A 241 5.27 0.05 46.17
N VAL A 242 5.52 -0.65 45.06
CA VAL A 242 4.44 -1.21 44.22
C VAL A 242 3.65 -2.25 45.02
N ALA A 243 2.36 -2.00 45.22
CA ALA A 243 1.47 -2.85 46.01
C ALA A 243 0.61 -3.77 45.12
N SER A 244 0.26 -3.34 43.91
CA SER A 244 -0.59 -4.12 42.99
C SER A 244 -0.14 -4.00 41.53
N VAL A 245 -0.45 -5.01 40.70
CA VAL A 245 -0.15 -5.02 39.25
C VAL A 245 -1.43 -5.12 38.41
N ILE A 246 -1.50 -4.36 37.31
CA ILE A 246 -2.54 -4.52 36.28
C ILE A 246 -1.87 -4.82 34.94
N VAL A 247 -2.38 -5.83 34.24
CA VAL A 247 -1.88 -6.27 32.93
C VAL A 247 -2.84 -5.84 31.83
N THR A 248 -2.37 -5.12 30.82
CA THR A 248 -3.19 -4.59 29.71
C THR A 248 -2.85 -5.26 28.37
N LYS A 249 -3.69 -5.04 27.36
CA LYS A 249 -3.54 -5.53 25.97
C LYS A 249 -3.45 -7.05 25.83
N LEU A 250 -4.16 -7.81 26.68
CA LEU A 250 -4.19 -9.28 26.60
C LEU A 250 -5.01 -9.83 25.42
N ASP A 251 -5.76 -8.96 24.76
CA ASP A 251 -6.56 -9.19 23.55
C ASP A 251 -5.72 -9.18 22.25
N GLY A 252 -4.55 -8.53 22.24
CA GLY A 252 -3.65 -8.46 21.10
C GLY A 252 -2.77 -9.70 20.87
N HIS A 253 -1.70 -9.55 20.07
CA HIS A 253 -0.64 -10.56 19.87
C HIS A 253 0.29 -10.71 21.10
N ALA A 254 -0.27 -10.61 22.32
CA ALA A 254 0.50 -10.60 23.55
C ALA A 254 0.97 -12.01 23.94
N LYS A 255 2.28 -12.17 24.12
CA LYS A 255 2.89 -13.38 24.70
C LYS A 255 2.86 -13.24 26.21
N GLY A 256 1.89 -13.89 26.87
CA GLY A 256 1.59 -13.71 28.30
C GLY A 256 2.70 -13.99 29.33
N GLY A 257 3.92 -14.37 28.92
CA GLY A 257 5.05 -14.61 29.81
C GLY A 257 5.61 -13.37 30.52
N GLY A 258 5.35 -12.17 29.97
CA GLY A 258 5.73 -10.91 30.63
C GLY A 258 5.04 -10.71 31.98
N ALA A 259 3.76 -11.07 32.10
CA ALA A 259 2.98 -10.93 33.33
C ALA A 259 3.52 -11.83 34.46
N LEU A 260 3.92 -13.06 34.14
CA LEU A 260 4.56 -13.98 35.09
C LEU A 260 5.88 -13.42 35.62
N SER A 261 6.67 -12.85 34.73
CA SER A 261 7.98 -12.27 35.06
C SER A 261 7.84 -11.00 35.92
N ALA A 262 6.78 -10.21 35.73
CA ALA A 262 6.49 -9.03 36.54
C ALA A 262 6.07 -9.37 37.98
N VAL A 263 5.25 -10.41 38.16
CA VAL A 263 4.87 -10.89 39.50
C VAL A 263 6.08 -11.44 40.24
N ALA A 264 6.92 -12.22 39.55
CA ALA A 264 8.16 -12.75 40.13
C ALA A 264 9.13 -11.63 40.55
N ALA A 265 9.22 -10.54 39.78
CA ALA A 265 10.07 -9.39 40.09
C ALA A 265 9.53 -8.51 41.22
N THR A 266 8.23 -8.19 41.21
CA THR A 266 7.62 -7.22 42.15
C THR A 266 7.17 -7.86 43.45
N LYS A 267 6.91 -9.18 43.44
CA LYS A 267 6.21 -9.92 44.51
C LYS A 267 4.84 -9.34 44.85
N SER A 268 4.22 -8.61 43.92
CA SER A 268 2.92 -7.95 44.10
C SER A 268 1.84 -8.68 43.29
N PRO A 269 0.61 -8.83 43.83
CA PRO A 269 -0.45 -9.58 43.16
C PRO A 269 -1.01 -8.82 41.95
N ILE A 270 -1.42 -9.56 40.91
CA ILE A 270 -2.20 -9.03 39.80
C ILE A 270 -3.65 -8.86 40.26
N ILE A 271 -4.20 -7.64 40.16
CA ILE A 271 -5.56 -7.33 40.62
C ILE A 271 -6.58 -7.27 39.48
N PHE A 272 -6.17 -6.83 38.29
CA PHE A 272 -7.05 -6.71 37.12
C PHE A 272 -6.29 -7.03 35.82
N ILE A 273 -7.05 -7.45 34.82
CA ILE A 273 -6.60 -7.67 33.43
C ILE A 273 -7.46 -6.87 32.44
N GLY A 274 -6.81 -6.18 31.50
CA GLY A 274 -7.48 -5.48 30.40
C GLY A 274 -7.67 -6.39 29.20
N THR A 275 -8.93 -6.58 28.78
CA THR A 275 -9.34 -7.56 27.77
C THR A 275 -9.83 -6.94 26.45
N GLY A 276 -9.68 -5.63 26.28
CA GLY A 276 -10.14 -4.89 25.10
C GLY A 276 -10.00 -3.38 25.27
N GLU A 277 -10.54 -2.60 24.33
CA GLU A 277 -10.43 -1.14 24.30
C GLU A 277 -11.63 -0.42 24.93
N HIS A 278 -12.78 -1.09 25.07
CA HIS A 278 -13.99 -0.48 25.63
C HIS A 278 -13.89 -0.29 27.15
N ILE A 279 -14.72 0.60 27.70
CA ILE A 279 -14.64 0.99 29.11
C ILE A 279 -15.01 -0.15 30.08
N ASP A 280 -15.79 -1.12 29.60
CA ASP A 280 -16.19 -2.33 30.34
C ASP A 280 -15.16 -3.47 30.24
N ASP A 281 -14.14 -3.34 29.38
CA ASP A 281 -13.16 -4.40 29.12
C ASP A 281 -12.03 -4.39 30.17
N LEU A 282 -12.41 -4.53 31.44
CA LEU A 282 -11.51 -4.68 32.60
C LEU A 282 -12.07 -5.75 33.53
N GLU A 283 -11.37 -6.88 33.67
CA GLU A 283 -11.81 -8.02 34.46
C GLU A 283 -10.94 -8.20 35.73
N PRO A 284 -11.53 -8.57 36.88
CA PRO A 284 -10.76 -8.90 38.08
C PRO A 284 -9.93 -10.17 37.85
N PHE A 285 -8.66 -10.13 38.24
CA PHE A 285 -7.77 -11.28 38.06
C PHE A 285 -7.87 -12.23 39.26
N LYS A 286 -8.20 -13.49 39.00
CA LYS A 286 -8.12 -14.59 39.96
C LYS A 286 -7.18 -15.67 39.41
N THR A 287 -6.13 -16.00 40.15
CA THR A 287 -5.05 -16.88 39.67
C THR A 287 -5.52 -18.28 39.30
N GLN A 288 -6.31 -18.93 40.17
CA GLN A 288 -6.74 -20.32 39.98
C GLN A 288 -7.73 -20.50 38.81
N PRO A 289 -8.78 -19.67 38.66
CA PRO A 289 -9.65 -19.67 37.48
C PRO A 289 -8.89 -19.37 36.18
N PHE A 290 -7.95 -18.43 36.20
CA PHE A 290 -7.15 -18.07 35.03
C PHE A 290 -6.31 -19.24 34.51
N ILE A 291 -5.62 -19.95 35.40
CA ILE A 291 -4.82 -21.14 35.03
C ILE A 291 -5.72 -22.33 34.63
N SER A 292 -6.88 -22.51 35.28
CA SER A 292 -7.86 -23.53 34.89
C SER A 292 -8.41 -23.30 33.47
N LYS A 293 -8.73 -22.05 33.14
CA LYS A 293 -9.17 -21.63 31.80
C LYS A 293 -8.08 -21.82 30.76
N LEU A 294 -6.83 -21.50 31.10
CA LEU A 294 -5.67 -21.69 30.23
C LEU A 294 -5.43 -23.17 29.90
N LEU A 295 -5.67 -24.08 30.85
CA LEU A 295 -5.53 -25.53 30.68
C LEU A 295 -6.79 -26.22 30.14
N GLY A 296 -7.85 -25.47 29.84
CA GLY A 296 -9.09 -26.00 29.29
C GLY A 296 -9.89 -26.87 30.26
N MET A 297 -9.69 -26.71 31.57
CA MET A 297 -10.33 -27.53 32.61
C MET A 297 -11.74 -27.06 33.03
N GLY A 298 -12.27 -26.01 32.39
CA GLY A 298 -13.58 -25.43 32.72
C GLY A 298 -13.53 -24.59 34.01
N ASP A 299 -14.29 -23.49 34.02
CA ASP A 299 -14.34 -22.53 35.13
C ASP A 299 -15.74 -22.53 35.75
N ILE A 300 -15.97 -23.48 36.66
CA ILE A 300 -17.27 -23.65 37.33
C ILE A 300 -17.52 -22.51 38.33
N GLU A 301 -16.48 -22.01 39.01
CA GLU A 301 -16.60 -20.89 39.96
C GLU A 301 -16.89 -19.56 39.27
N GLY A 302 -16.18 -19.23 38.19
CA GLY A 302 -16.43 -18.01 37.41
C GLY A 302 -17.81 -17.99 36.74
N LEU A 303 -18.36 -19.16 36.41
CA LEU A 303 -19.73 -19.31 35.92
C LEU A 303 -20.76 -19.00 37.02
N ILE A 304 -20.54 -19.50 38.25
CA ILE A 304 -21.40 -19.24 39.41
C ILE A 304 -21.38 -17.75 39.79
N ASP A 305 -20.22 -17.11 39.78
CA ASP A 305 -20.08 -15.66 40.07
C ASP A 305 -20.84 -14.80 39.04
N LYS A 306 -20.71 -15.10 37.73
CA LYS A 306 -21.45 -14.39 36.66
C LYS A 306 -22.95 -14.63 36.72
N VAL A 307 -23.40 -15.83 37.09
CA VAL A 307 -24.83 -16.15 37.29
C VAL A 307 -25.40 -15.42 38.50
N ASN A 308 -24.64 -15.32 39.60
CA ASN A 308 -25.04 -14.58 40.79
C ASN A 308 -25.11 -13.06 40.56
N GLU A 309 -24.21 -12.49 39.75
CA GLU A 309 -24.26 -11.07 39.36
C GLU A 309 -25.48 -10.72 38.48
N LEU A 310 -26.09 -11.71 37.81
CA LEU A 310 -27.17 -11.50 36.85
C LEU A 310 -28.60 -11.53 37.43
N LYS A 311 -28.79 -11.82 38.72
CA LYS A 311 -30.12 -11.86 39.40
C LYS A 311 -31.24 -12.48 38.53
N LEU A 312 -31.05 -13.73 38.11
CA LEU A 312 -32.06 -14.49 37.36
C LEU A 312 -33.01 -15.22 38.31
N ASP A 313 -33.87 -14.49 39.03
CA ASP A 313 -34.93 -15.06 39.88
C ASP A 313 -36.34 -14.96 39.28
N ASP A 314 -36.48 -14.63 38.00
CA ASP A 314 -37.80 -14.58 37.34
C ASP A 314 -37.79 -15.46 36.07
N ASN A 315 -38.39 -16.66 36.12
CA ASN A 315 -39.14 -17.31 35.02
C ASN A 315 -39.49 -18.80 35.31
N GLU A 316 -40.37 -19.06 36.29
CA GLU A 316 -40.94 -20.40 36.51
C GLU A 316 -41.85 -20.89 35.35
N GLU A 317 -42.50 -19.98 34.61
CA GLU A 317 -43.42 -20.32 33.50
C GLU A 317 -42.75 -21.05 32.33
N LEU A 318 -41.47 -20.74 32.06
CA LEU A 318 -40.76 -21.27 30.89
C LEU A 318 -40.34 -22.73 31.09
N ILE A 319 -40.02 -23.08 32.34
CA ILE A 319 -39.73 -24.45 32.77
C ILE A 319 -40.98 -25.32 32.66
N ASP A 320 -42.16 -24.79 32.98
CA ASP A 320 -43.41 -25.52 32.90
C ASP A 320 -43.91 -25.72 31.46
N LYS A 321 -43.72 -24.75 30.56
CA LYS A 321 -44.02 -24.89 29.12
C LYS A 321 -43.11 -25.93 28.42
N LEU A 322 -41.82 -25.96 28.78
CA LEU A 322 -40.85 -26.95 28.28
C LEU A 322 -41.17 -28.37 28.74
N LYS A 323 -41.63 -28.55 29.99
CA LYS A 323 -42.10 -29.86 30.51
C LYS A 323 -43.30 -30.42 29.75
N HIS A 324 -44.16 -29.56 29.19
CA HIS A 324 -45.37 -29.96 28.46
C HIS A 324 -45.19 -30.10 26.94
N GLY A 325 -43.97 -29.93 26.42
CA GLY A 325 -43.62 -30.25 25.03
C GLY A 325 -44.27 -29.36 23.96
N GLN A 326 -44.69 -28.14 24.31
CA GLN A 326 -45.28 -27.16 23.41
C GLN A 326 -44.30 -26.00 23.21
N PHE A 327 -43.79 -25.85 21.98
CA PHE A 327 -42.83 -24.79 21.60
C PHE A 327 -43.38 -24.07 20.37
N THR A 328 -43.59 -22.75 20.46
CA THR A 328 -44.14 -21.89 19.40
C THR A 328 -43.07 -21.00 18.77
N LEU A 329 -43.39 -20.33 17.65
CA LEU A 329 -42.47 -19.37 17.01
C LEU A 329 -42.25 -18.13 17.90
N ARG A 330 -43.25 -17.74 18.69
CA ARG A 330 -43.11 -16.68 19.69
C ARG A 330 -42.10 -17.06 20.78
N ASP A 331 -42.16 -18.29 21.27
CA ASP A 331 -41.19 -18.77 22.26
C ASP A 331 -39.76 -18.73 21.68
N MET A 332 -39.58 -19.11 20.40
CA MET A 332 -38.29 -19.01 19.72
C MET A 332 -37.82 -17.55 19.58
N TYR A 333 -38.73 -16.62 19.30
CA TYR A 333 -38.43 -15.19 19.23
C TYR A 333 -37.98 -14.64 20.58
N GLU A 334 -38.68 -14.97 21.66
CA GLU A 334 -38.32 -14.56 23.03
C GLU A 334 -36.96 -15.13 23.44
N GLN A 335 -36.65 -16.38 23.05
CA GLN A 335 -35.33 -16.95 23.26
C GLN A 335 -34.25 -16.20 22.48
N PHE A 336 -34.47 -15.85 21.21
CA PHE A 336 -33.51 -15.02 20.47
C PHE A 336 -33.35 -13.63 21.08
N GLN A 337 -34.42 -13.02 21.58
CA GLN A 337 -34.36 -11.72 22.24
C GLN A 337 -33.58 -11.78 23.56
N ASN A 338 -33.75 -12.86 24.34
CA ASN A 338 -32.97 -13.08 25.56
C ASN A 338 -31.50 -13.38 25.25
N ILE A 339 -31.23 -14.12 24.18
CA ILE A 339 -29.88 -14.34 23.66
C ILE A 339 -29.23 -13.03 23.20
N MET A 340 -29.99 -12.10 22.59
CA MET A 340 -29.49 -10.77 22.20
C MET A 340 -29.28 -9.81 23.39
N LYS A 341 -29.99 -10.01 24.50
CA LYS A 341 -29.80 -9.24 25.76
C LYS A 341 -28.61 -9.76 26.56
N MET A 342 -28.25 -11.03 26.39
CA MET A 342 -27.00 -11.59 26.86
C MET A 342 -25.87 -11.05 25.96
N GLY A 343 -24.72 -10.70 26.55
CA GLY A 343 -23.54 -10.22 25.81
C GLY A 343 -22.97 -11.27 24.83
N PRO A 344 -21.70 -11.16 24.42
CA PRO A 344 -21.12 -12.02 23.39
C PRO A 344 -21.35 -13.52 23.68
N PHE A 345 -22.24 -14.15 22.90
CA PHE A 345 -22.72 -15.51 23.10
C PHE A 345 -21.59 -16.57 23.04
N GLY A 346 -20.48 -16.22 22.37
CA GLY A 346 -19.28 -17.06 22.31
C GLY A 346 -18.56 -17.25 23.65
N GLN A 347 -18.64 -16.29 24.58
CA GLN A 347 -17.95 -16.40 25.87
C GLN A 347 -18.65 -17.35 26.86
N ILE A 348 -19.98 -17.44 26.83
CA ILE A 348 -20.76 -18.27 27.77
C ILE A 348 -20.71 -19.75 27.35
N MET A 349 -20.82 -20.04 26.05
CA MET A 349 -20.70 -21.40 25.50
C MET A 349 -19.32 -22.01 25.73
N GLY A 350 -18.25 -21.19 25.71
CA GLY A 350 -16.89 -21.64 26.00
C GLY A 350 -16.64 -22.09 27.45
N MET A 351 -17.60 -21.87 28.36
CA MET A 351 -17.50 -22.23 29.79
C MET A 351 -18.25 -23.53 30.14
N ILE A 352 -19.00 -24.14 29.22
CA ILE A 352 -19.80 -25.36 29.45
C ILE A 352 -19.09 -26.59 28.86
N PRO A 353 -18.75 -27.61 29.66
CA PRO A 353 -18.12 -28.83 29.14
C PRO A 353 -19.06 -29.60 28.21
N GLY A 354 -18.62 -29.89 26.97
CA GLY A 354 -19.26 -30.88 26.09
C GLY A 354 -20.30 -30.37 25.08
N PHE A 355 -20.54 -29.06 24.99
CA PHE A 355 -21.43 -28.47 23.98
C PHE A 355 -20.62 -27.64 22.97
N GLY A 356 -20.46 -28.12 21.73
CA GLY A 356 -20.00 -27.25 20.63
C GLY A 356 -19.13 -27.89 19.56
N THR A 357 -19.74 -28.60 18.61
CA THR A 357 -19.18 -28.78 17.25
C THR A 357 -20.20 -28.55 16.15
N ASP A 358 -21.49 -28.85 16.37
CA ASP A 358 -22.47 -28.89 15.26
C ASP A 358 -23.26 -27.61 15.00
N PHE A 359 -23.23 -26.61 15.88
CA PHE A 359 -23.93 -25.33 15.67
C PHE A 359 -23.00 -24.18 15.20
N MET A 360 -21.69 -24.41 15.22
CA MET A 360 -20.67 -23.44 14.84
C MET A 360 -20.20 -23.69 13.40
N SER A 361 -21.00 -23.28 12.41
CA SER A 361 -20.46 -23.14 11.04
C SER A 361 -19.44 -22.00 11.03
N LYS A 362 -18.23 -22.28 10.53
CA LYS A 362 -17.06 -21.37 10.35
C LYS A 362 -17.44 -19.95 9.86
N GLY A 363 -17.84 -19.07 10.77
CA GLY A 363 -18.20 -17.68 10.47
C GLY A 363 -17.96 -16.78 11.70
N ASN A 364 -17.61 -15.52 11.46
CA ASN A 364 -17.31 -14.53 12.51
C ASN A 364 -18.55 -14.24 13.37
N GLU A 365 -18.37 -13.93 14.65
CA GLU A 365 -19.46 -13.69 15.63
C GLU A 365 -20.45 -12.60 15.20
N GLN A 366 -19.98 -11.57 14.49
CA GLN A 366 -20.82 -10.52 13.91
C GLN A 366 -21.79 -11.04 12.83
N GLU A 367 -21.38 -12.05 12.07
CA GLU A 367 -22.19 -12.66 11.01
C GLU A 367 -23.31 -13.54 11.61
N SER A 368 -23.00 -14.26 12.69
CA SER A 368 -23.98 -15.03 13.46
C SER A 368 -25.03 -14.13 14.12
N MET A 369 -24.62 -12.99 14.68
CA MET A 369 -25.53 -11.98 15.23
C MET A 369 -26.38 -11.30 14.16
N ALA A 370 -25.80 -10.96 13.00
CA ALA A 370 -26.55 -10.43 11.86
C ALA A 370 -27.58 -11.44 11.34
N ARG A 371 -27.25 -12.75 11.34
CA ARG A 371 -28.17 -13.82 10.97
C ARG A 371 -29.32 -13.96 11.95
N LEU A 372 -29.06 -13.94 13.26
CA LEU A 372 -30.12 -13.96 14.29
C LEU A 372 -31.05 -12.74 14.18
N LYS A 373 -30.48 -11.54 14.00
CA LYS A 373 -31.26 -10.32 13.81
C LYS A 373 -32.14 -10.40 12.55
N LYS A 374 -31.62 -10.96 11.45
CA LYS A 374 -32.39 -11.21 10.22
C LYS A 374 -33.57 -12.17 10.47
N LEU A 375 -33.36 -13.25 11.24
CA LEU A 375 -34.44 -14.19 11.58
C LEU A 375 -35.52 -13.53 12.45
N MET A 376 -35.14 -12.65 13.39
CA MET A 376 -36.10 -11.88 14.19
C MET A 376 -36.92 -10.92 13.33
N THR A 377 -36.31 -10.18 12.41
CA THR A 377 -37.04 -9.28 11.48
C THR A 377 -38.05 -10.02 10.60
N ILE A 378 -37.76 -11.28 10.24
CA ILE A 378 -38.72 -12.13 9.52
C ILE A 378 -39.91 -12.50 10.41
N MET A 379 -39.67 -12.82 11.68
CA MET A 379 -40.73 -13.13 12.65
C MET A 379 -41.56 -11.90 13.03
N ASP A 380 -40.96 -10.71 13.11
CA ASP A 380 -41.67 -9.43 13.32
C ASP A 380 -42.70 -9.12 12.21
N SER A 381 -42.53 -9.73 11.03
CA SER A 381 -43.44 -9.57 9.88
C SER A 381 -44.60 -10.59 9.86
N MET A 382 -44.64 -11.51 10.83
CA MET A 382 -45.72 -12.49 11.01
C MET A 382 -46.83 -11.93 11.91
N ASN A 383 -48.04 -12.47 11.81
CA ASN A 383 -49.13 -12.11 12.71
C ASN A 383 -49.16 -12.99 13.97
N ASP A 384 -49.89 -12.56 15.02
CA ASP A 384 -49.96 -13.32 16.29
C ASP A 384 -50.50 -14.75 16.09
N GLN A 385 -51.46 -14.94 15.18
CA GLN A 385 -51.97 -16.27 14.83
C GLN A 385 -50.93 -17.18 14.16
N GLU A 386 -49.90 -16.62 13.51
CA GLU A 386 -48.78 -17.35 12.91
C GLU A 386 -47.69 -17.64 13.95
N LEU A 387 -47.43 -16.70 14.86
CA LEU A 387 -46.41 -16.81 15.90
C LEU A 387 -46.81 -17.76 17.04
N ASP A 388 -48.09 -17.73 17.45
CA ASP A 388 -48.63 -18.50 18.58
C ASP A 388 -49.20 -19.87 18.18
N ASN A 389 -49.07 -20.23 16.89
CA ASN A 389 -49.58 -21.50 16.39
C ASN A 389 -48.69 -22.67 16.81
N LYS A 390 -49.31 -23.68 17.45
CA LYS A 390 -48.64 -24.92 17.89
C LYS A 390 -47.96 -25.70 16.75
N ASP A 391 -48.43 -25.53 15.51
CA ASP A 391 -47.90 -26.18 14.30
C ASP A 391 -47.53 -25.12 13.24
N GLY A 392 -46.93 -23.99 13.65
CA GLY A 392 -46.62 -22.84 12.79
C GLY A 392 -45.99 -23.19 11.43
N ALA A 393 -45.03 -24.12 11.39
CA ALA A 393 -44.40 -24.58 10.14
C ALA A 393 -45.38 -25.24 9.14
N LYS A 394 -46.41 -25.96 9.62
CA LYS A 394 -47.45 -26.54 8.75
C LYS A 394 -48.43 -25.49 8.25
N LEU A 395 -48.67 -24.42 9.00
CA LEU A 395 -49.54 -23.32 8.59
C LEU A 395 -49.00 -22.63 7.33
N PHE A 396 -47.70 -22.35 7.30
CA PHE A 396 -47.01 -21.78 6.13
C PHE A 396 -46.89 -22.76 4.96
N SER A 397 -46.83 -24.06 5.23
CA SER A 397 -46.80 -25.12 4.19
C SER A 397 -48.16 -25.32 3.51
N LYS A 398 -49.28 -25.09 4.21
CA LYS A 398 -50.65 -25.21 3.66
C LYS A 398 -51.08 -24.00 2.83
N GLN A 399 -50.51 -22.82 3.07
CA GLN A 399 -50.86 -21.58 2.36
C GLN A 399 -49.58 -20.84 1.90
N PRO A 400 -49.04 -21.18 0.71
CA PRO A 400 -47.78 -20.62 0.20
C PRO A 400 -47.78 -19.09 0.06
N ASN A 401 -48.96 -18.49 -0.16
CA ASN A 401 -49.13 -17.03 -0.24
C ASN A 401 -48.71 -16.31 1.05
N ARG A 402 -48.70 -16.98 2.22
CA ARG A 402 -48.21 -16.41 3.48
C ARG A 402 -46.70 -16.23 3.48
N ILE A 403 -45.95 -17.18 2.91
CA ILE A 403 -44.49 -17.08 2.77
C ILE A 403 -44.12 -15.87 1.91
N ALA A 404 -44.83 -15.68 0.79
CA ALA A 404 -44.61 -14.55 -0.11
C ALA A 404 -45.00 -13.19 0.52
N ARG A 405 -45.96 -13.17 1.45
CA ARG A 405 -46.34 -11.98 2.23
C ARG A 405 -45.26 -11.63 3.26
N VAL A 406 -44.84 -12.59 4.08
CA VAL A 406 -43.83 -12.40 5.14
C VAL A 406 -42.48 -12.01 4.54
N ALA A 407 -42.08 -12.62 3.42
CA ALA A 407 -40.86 -12.27 2.68
C ALA A 407 -40.89 -10.81 2.19
N ARG A 408 -42.03 -10.35 1.63
CA ARG A 408 -42.21 -8.94 1.23
C ARG A 408 -42.22 -7.98 2.43
N GLY A 409 -42.87 -8.36 3.54
CA GLY A 409 -42.93 -7.53 4.75
C GLY A 409 -41.58 -7.35 5.43
N SER A 410 -40.72 -8.36 5.37
CA SER A 410 -39.36 -8.34 5.97
C SER A 410 -38.25 -7.95 4.99
N GLY A 411 -38.56 -7.74 3.71
CA GLY A 411 -37.58 -7.36 2.69
C GLY A 411 -36.59 -8.46 2.30
N VAL A 412 -36.94 -9.74 2.51
CA VAL A 412 -36.06 -10.90 2.24
C VAL A 412 -36.61 -11.81 1.13
N ALA A 413 -35.79 -12.72 0.63
CA ALA A 413 -36.23 -13.72 -0.35
C ALA A 413 -37.10 -14.80 0.30
N THR A 414 -38.04 -15.39 -0.46
CA THR A 414 -38.93 -16.47 0.03
C THR A 414 -38.17 -17.70 0.55
N ARG A 415 -36.97 -17.97 0.01
CA ARG A 415 -36.08 -19.03 0.48
C ARG A 415 -35.63 -18.83 1.93
N ASP A 416 -35.42 -17.59 2.35
CA ASP A 416 -34.89 -17.27 3.69
C ASP A 416 -35.97 -17.53 4.75
N VAL A 417 -37.24 -17.27 4.41
CA VAL A 417 -38.40 -17.60 5.24
C VAL A 417 -38.59 -19.13 5.34
N GLN A 418 -38.36 -19.87 4.26
CA GLN A 418 -38.39 -21.34 4.29
C GLN A 418 -37.26 -21.92 5.13
N GLU A 419 -36.08 -21.29 5.14
CA GLU A 419 -34.96 -21.69 5.97
C GLU A 419 -35.27 -21.51 7.47
N LEU A 420 -35.85 -20.37 7.88
CA LEU A 420 -36.33 -20.14 9.24
C LEU A 420 -37.30 -21.26 9.70
N LEU A 421 -38.30 -21.59 8.87
CA LEU A 421 -39.28 -22.63 9.21
C LEU A 421 -38.65 -24.02 9.32
N THR A 422 -37.64 -24.30 8.49
CA THR A 422 -36.86 -25.55 8.55
C THR A 422 -36.04 -25.63 9.84
N GLN A 423 -35.42 -24.53 10.25
CA GLN A 423 -34.67 -24.44 11.52
C GLN A 423 -35.60 -24.58 12.73
N TYR A 424 -36.75 -23.90 12.73
CA TYR A 424 -37.77 -24.06 13.77
C TYR A 424 -38.24 -25.52 13.89
N THR A 425 -38.48 -26.21 12.77
CA THR A 425 -38.92 -27.62 12.78
C THR A 425 -37.87 -28.53 13.40
N LYS A 426 -36.57 -28.31 13.10
CA LYS A 426 -35.47 -29.05 13.72
C LYS A 426 -35.36 -28.78 15.21
N PHE A 427 -35.54 -27.52 15.63
CA PHE A 427 -35.48 -27.13 17.03
C PHE A 427 -36.64 -27.72 17.84
N ALA A 428 -37.87 -27.66 17.32
CA ALA A 428 -39.04 -28.28 17.94
C ALA A 428 -38.91 -29.81 18.09
N GLN A 429 -38.25 -30.49 17.14
CA GLN A 429 -37.93 -31.92 17.25
C GLN A 429 -36.91 -32.22 18.35
N MET A 430 -35.92 -31.35 18.56
CA MET A 430 -34.93 -31.49 19.61
C MET A 430 -35.56 -31.29 21.00
N VAL A 431 -36.44 -30.31 21.16
CA VAL A 431 -37.20 -30.07 22.42
C VAL A 431 -38.09 -31.26 22.76
N LYS A 432 -38.76 -31.87 21.77
CA LYS A 432 -39.55 -33.10 21.98
C LYS A 432 -38.70 -34.29 22.44
N LYS A 433 -37.45 -34.41 21.98
CA LYS A 433 -36.53 -35.48 22.43
C LYS A 433 -36.00 -35.24 23.84
N MET A 434 -35.87 -33.98 24.26
CA MET A 434 -35.35 -33.61 25.59
C MET A 434 -36.42 -33.72 26.68
N GLY A 435 -37.71 -33.55 26.35
CA GLY A 435 -38.85 -33.71 27.27
C GLY A 435 -39.29 -35.16 27.57
N GLY A 436 -38.55 -36.17 27.08
CA GLY A 436 -38.92 -37.59 27.16
C GLY A 436 -38.12 -38.46 28.13
N ILE A 437 -37.49 -37.88 29.16
CA ILE A 437 -36.68 -38.65 30.13
C ILE A 437 -37.53 -39.01 31.36
N LYS A 438 -38.37 -40.04 31.20
CA LYS A 438 -38.96 -40.80 32.31
C LYS A 438 -39.12 -42.25 31.85
N GLY A 439 -38.09 -43.08 32.08
CA GLY A 439 -38.22 -44.53 31.91
C GLY A 439 -37.00 -45.31 31.43
N LEU A 440 -35.76 -44.99 31.84
CA LEU A 440 -34.60 -45.82 31.48
C LEU A 440 -33.58 -46.07 32.61
N PHE A 441 -34.09 -46.33 33.82
CA PHE A 441 -33.33 -47.05 34.85
C PHE A 441 -34.13 -48.29 35.30
N LYS A 442 -33.91 -49.42 34.62
CA LYS A 442 -34.09 -50.77 35.14
C LYS A 442 -33.33 -51.74 34.24
N GLY A 443 -32.41 -52.51 34.83
CA GLY A 443 -31.43 -53.34 34.13
C GLY A 443 -31.94 -54.71 33.65
N GLY A 444 -31.03 -55.47 33.04
CA GLY A 444 -31.16 -56.92 32.82
C GLY A 444 -30.65 -57.43 31.47
N ASP A 445 -29.45 -58.02 31.50
CA ASP A 445 -28.97 -59.26 30.86
C ASP A 445 -28.86 -59.55 29.33
N MET A 446 -27.67 -60.11 29.04
CA MET A 446 -27.20 -61.15 28.11
C MET A 446 -27.87 -61.51 26.75
N SER A 447 -26.98 -61.53 25.73
CA SER A 447 -26.76 -62.56 24.68
C SER A 447 -27.83 -62.84 23.60
N LYS A 448 -27.46 -62.61 22.33
CA LYS A 448 -27.36 -63.68 21.30
C LYS A 448 -26.84 -63.21 19.92
N ASN A 449 -25.88 -64.00 19.44
CA ASN A 449 -25.61 -64.46 18.07
C ASN A 449 -24.80 -63.64 17.03
N VAL A 450 -23.80 -64.39 16.57
CA VAL A 450 -22.76 -64.24 15.55
C VAL A 450 -23.33 -64.62 14.17
N ASN A 451 -22.79 -64.06 13.07
CA ASN A 451 -22.34 -64.87 11.91
C ASN A 451 -21.51 -64.10 10.85
N PRO A 452 -20.69 -64.82 10.05
CA PRO A 452 -19.29 -64.49 9.78
C PRO A 452 -18.94 -64.63 8.28
N SER A 453 -18.68 -63.55 7.56
CA SER A 453 -18.43 -63.67 6.10
C SER A 453 -17.52 -62.63 5.47
N GLN A 454 -16.67 -61.95 6.24
CA GLN A 454 -15.66 -61.03 5.66
C GLN A 454 -14.22 -61.33 6.08
N MET A 455 -13.99 -62.42 6.81
CA MET A 455 -12.68 -62.97 7.19
C MET A 455 -12.21 -64.07 6.20
N ALA A 456 -12.35 -63.83 4.89
CA ALA A 456 -11.88 -64.75 3.84
C ALA A 456 -11.12 -64.05 2.68
N LYS A 457 -10.94 -62.72 2.72
CA LYS A 457 -10.19 -61.97 1.68
C LYS A 457 -8.79 -61.51 2.10
N LEU A 458 -8.33 -61.91 3.29
CA LEU A 458 -7.07 -61.42 3.86
C LEU A 458 -5.94 -62.48 3.90
N ASN A 459 -6.10 -63.66 3.30
CA ASN A 459 -5.09 -64.73 3.42
C ASN A 459 -4.70 -65.45 2.11
N GLN A 460 -4.79 -64.74 0.98
CA GLN A 460 -3.95 -64.99 -0.20
C GLN A 460 -2.96 -63.82 -0.30
N GLN A 461 -2.09 -63.61 0.68
CA GLN A 461 -0.72 -64.16 0.67
C GLN A 461 -0.20 -64.40 -0.76
N MET A 462 0.68 -63.51 -1.25
CA MET A 462 2.11 -63.58 -0.94
C MET A 462 2.72 -64.94 -1.30
N ALA A 463 2.99 -65.16 -2.58
CA ALA A 463 4.20 -65.83 -3.08
C ALA A 463 4.18 -65.83 -4.62
N LYS A 464 5.36 -65.61 -5.23
CA LYS A 464 5.68 -65.46 -6.67
C LYS A 464 5.64 -63.99 -7.15
N MET A 465 6.48 -63.05 -6.69
CA MET A 465 7.96 -62.97 -6.63
C MET A 465 8.70 -63.09 -8.00
N MET A 466 8.89 -61.97 -8.72
CA MET A 466 10.15 -61.39 -9.26
C MET A 466 9.91 -60.30 -10.34
N ASP A 467 10.96 -59.48 -10.60
CA ASP A 467 11.00 -58.07 -11.03
C ASP A 467 10.74 -57.77 -12.54
N PRO A 468 9.80 -56.86 -12.90
CA PRO A 468 9.57 -56.38 -14.28
C PRO A 468 10.09 -54.96 -14.58
N ARG A 469 10.94 -54.35 -13.74
CA ARG A 469 11.35 -52.93 -13.89
C ARG A 469 12.42 -52.64 -14.93
N VAL A 470 13.02 -53.64 -15.58
CA VAL A 470 14.10 -53.42 -16.57
C VAL A 470 13.61 -53.48 -18.03
N LEU A 471 12.37 -53.93 -18.30
CA LEU A 471 11.84 -54.07 -19.67
C LEU A 471 10.77 -53.03 -20.05
N HIS A 472 10.30 -52.22 -19.10
CA HIS A 472 9.27 -51.19 -19.34
C HIS A 472 9.82 -49.77 -19.51
N HIS A 473 11.14 -49.60 -19.34
CA HIS A 473 11.83 -48.29 -19.39
C HIS A 473 12.30 -47.87 -20.79
N MET A 474 12.07 -48.71 -21.83
CA MET A 474 12.45 -48.42 -23.22
C MET A 474 11.29 -48.55 -24.22
N GLY A 475 10.07 -48.19 -23.81
CA GLY A 475 9.00 -47.69 -24.70
C GLY A 475 8.56 -48.52 -25.91
N GLY A 476 9.06 -49.73 -26.14
CA GLY A 476 8.73 -50.58 -27.28
C GLY A 476 8.89 -49.92 -28.67
N MET A 477 8.68 -50.72 -29.72
CA MET A 477 8.86 -50.33 -31.12
C MET A 477 7.87 -49.27 -31.65
N ALA A 478 6.84 -48.90 -30.88
CA ALA A 478 5.92 -47.83 -31.26
C ALA A 478 6.42 -46.42 -30.86
N GLY A 479 7.26 -46.32 -29.81
CA GLY A 479 7.87 -45.06 -29.38
C GLY A 479 9.04 -44.60 -30.26
N LEU A 480 9.73 -45.55 -30.90
CA LEU A 480 10.82 -45.24 -31.84
C LEU A 480 10.28 -44.71 -33.19
N GLN A 481 9.05 -45.09 -33.57
CA GLN A 481 8.44 -44.72 -34.85
C GLN A 481 7.74 -43.35 -34.80
N SER A 482 7.33 -42.87 -33.62
CA SER A 482 6.85 -41.49 -33.41
C SER A 482 7.99 -40.48 -33.32
N MET A 483 9.14 -40.89 -32.75
CA MET A 483 10.35 -40.07 -32.67
C MET A 483 10.99 -39.82 -34.05
N MET A 484 10.92 -40.78 -34.99
CA MET A 484 11.39 -40.61 -36.37
C MET A 484 10.49 -39.69 -37.24
N ARG A 485 9.20 -39.56 -36.93
CA ARG A 485 8.30 -38.62 -37.63
C ARG A 485 8.51 -37.17 -37.21
N GLN A 486 8.91 -36.93 -35.97
CA GLN A 486 9.26 -35.58 -35.48
C GLN A 486 10.60 -35.07 -36.04
N PHE A 487 11.54 -35.97 -36.40
CA PHE A 487 12.81 -35.59 -37.01
C PHE A 487 12.74 -35.26 -38.51
N GLN A 488 11.62 -35.58 -39.20
CA GLN A 488 11.46 -35.36 -40.65
C GLN A 488 10.68 -34.09 -41.04
N GLN A 489 10.05 -33.39 -40.07
CA GLN A 489 9.28 -32.15 -40.34
C GLN A 489 10.02 -30.85 -39.97
N GLY A 490 11.31 -30.95 -39.63
CA GLY A 490 12.16 -29.80 -39.31
C GLY A 490 13.10 -29.40 -40.45
N TYR A 491 12.62 -29.22 -41.69
CA TYR A 491 13.43 -28.63 -42.76
C TYR A 491 12.56 -27.91 -43.79
N GLN A 492 12.31 -26.62 -43.56
CA GLN A 492 12.20 -25.55 -44.57
C GLN A 492 11.84 -24.23 -43.86
N PHE A 493 12.85 -23.43 -43.53
CA PHE A 493 12.94 -21.99 -43.81
C PHE A 493 14.33 -21.52 -43.37
N SER A 494 15.03 -20.88 -44.31
CA SER A 494 16.42 -20.48 -44.28
C SER A 494 16.67 -19.17 -43.53
N GLU A 495 17.86 -19.11 -42.92
CA GLU A 495 18.73 -17.93 -42.71
C GLU A 495 18.18 -16.73 -41.91
N GLY A 496 18.46 -16.78 -40.62
CA GLY A 496 18.52 -15.66 -39.67
C GLY A 496 18.75 -16.24 -38.29
N ALA A 497 19.89 -15.95 -37.65
CA ALA A 497 20.22 -16.44 -36.32
C ALA A 497 19.01 -16.26 -35.36
N MET A 498 18.57 -17.31 -34.68
CA MET A 498 17.50 -17.21 -33.68
C MET A 498 18.03 -16.35 -32.52
N ALA A 499 17.64 -15.08 -32.48
CA ALA A 499 17.87 -14.20 -31.33
C ALA A 499 17.18 -14.81 -30.09
N THR A 500 17.88 -14.81 -28.96
CA THR A 500 17.29 -15.17 -27.68
C THR A 500 16.16 -14.18 -27.31
N PHE A 501 15.19 -14.57 -26.47
CA PHE A 501 14.12 -13.64 -26.07
C PHE A 501 14.64 -12.33 -25.44
N PRO A 502 15.69 -12.32 -24.59
CA PRO A 502 16.28 -11.07 -24.09
C PRO A 502 16.81 -10.15 -25.20
N GLU A 503 17.52 -10.70 -26.19
CA GLU A 503 18.01 -9.93 -27.34
C GLU A 503 16.85 -9.37 -28.17
N PHE A 504 15.80 -10.18 -28.38
CA PHE A 504 14.58 -9.72 -29.06
C PHE A 504 13.96 -8.55 -28.30
N ILE A 505 13.82 -8.64 -26.98
CA ILE A 505 13.23 -7.58 -26.15
C ILE A 505 14.05 -6.28 -26.27
N ALA A 506 15.37 -6.36 -26.11
CA ALA A 506 16.27 -5.21 -26.18
C ALA A 506 16.21 -4.52 -27.57
N GLN A 507 16.31 -5.29 -28.65
CA GLN A 507 16.25 -4.74 -30.02
C GLN A 507 14.90 -4.08 -30.34
N ASN A 508 13.79 -4.62 -29.85
CA ASN A 508 12.47 -4.01 -30.05
C ASN A 508 12.33 -2.71 -29.26
N GLU A 509 12.88 -2.62 -28.05
CA GLU A 509 12.85 -1.38 -27.27
C GLU A 509 13.72 -0.29 -27.90
N GLU A 510 14.93 -0.63 -28.36
CA GLU A 510 15.83 0.29 -29.02
C GLU A 510 15.25 0.82 -30.33
N ARG A 511 14.66 -0.06 -31.15
CA ARG A 511 14.09 0.31 -32.46
C ARG A 511 12.74 1.02 -32.34
N ASP A 512 11.82 0.44 -31.58
CA ASP A 512 10.41 0.85 -31.58
C ASP A 512 10.00 1.68 -30.35
N GLY A 513 10.83 1.71 -29.30
CA GLY A 513 10.49 2.34 -28.02
C GLY A 513 9.35 1.63 -27.29
N VAL A 514 9.22 0.30 -27.46
CA VAL A 514 8.11 -0.49 -26.92
C VAL A 514 8.60 -1.73 -26.16
N ARG A 515 8.09 -1.92 -24.93
CA ARG A 515 8.26 -3.14 -24.12
C ARG A 515 6.90 -3.71 -23.75
N PHE A 516 6.61 -4.96 -24.10
CA PHE A 516 5.36 -5.64 -23.76
C PHE A 516 5.52 -6.54 -22.53
N SER A 517 4.47 -6.68 -21.71
CA SER A 517 4.43 -7.70 -20.65
C SER A 517 4.54 -9.13 -21.20
N TRP A 518 3.95 -9.36 -22.38
CA TRP A 518 3.97 -10.64 -23.09
C TRP A 518 4.29 -10.42 -24.57
N ASN A 519 5.33 -11.08 -25.07
CA ASN A 519 5.74 -10.99 -26.48
C ASN A 519 5.11 -12.07 -27.38
N VAL A 520 4.37 -13.02 -26.80
CA VAL A 520 3.47 -13.93 -27.49
C VAL A 520 2.09 -13.80 -26.84
N TRP A 521 1.05 -13.60 -27.66
CA TRP A 521 -0.28 -13.29 -27.15
C TRP A 521 -1.19 -14.52 -27.15
N PRO A 522 -2.07 -14.65 -26.15
CA PRO A 522 -3.06 -15.73 -26.13
C PRO A 522 -4.01 -15.57 -27.30
N SER A 523 -4.29 -16.65 -28.04
CA SER A 523 -5.21 -16.59 -29.17
C SER A 523 -6.68 -16.50 -28.75
N SER A 524 -6.99 -16.70 -27.46
CA SER A 524 -8.36 -16.67 -26.92
C SER A 524 -8.54 -15.74 -25.72
N ARG A 525 -9.72 -15.13 -25.63
CA ARG A 525 -10.14 -14.30 -24.49
C ARG A 525 -10.14 -15.06 -23.17
N LEU A 526 -10.58 -16.33 -23.16
CA LEU A 526 -10.60 -17.15 -21.95
C LEU A 526 -9.20 -17.27 -21.35
N GLU A 527 -8.20 -17.51 -22.19
CA GLU A 527 -6.83 -17.66 -21.72
C GLU A 527 -6.23 -16.30 -21.35
N ALA A 528 -6.54 -15.24 -22.09
CA ALA A 528 -6.18 -13.87 -21.72
C ALA A 528 -6.72 -13.47 -20.34
N THR A 529 -7.96 -13.82 -20.00
CA THR A 529 -8.53 -13.57 -18.67
C THR A 529 -7.87 -14.43 -17.59
N ARG A 530 -7.41 -15.63 -17.95
CA ARG A 530 -6.61 -16.48 -17.05
C ARG A 530 -5.17 -15.99 -16.92
N MET A 531 -4.70 -15.08 -17.76
CA MET A 531 -3.41 -14.43 -17.56
C MET A 531 -3.56 -13.42 -16.44
N VAL A 532 -2.66 -13.53 -15.47
CA VAL A 532 -2.69 -12.73 -14.25
C VAL A 532 -2.25 -11.30 -14.54
N VAL A 533 -1.17 -11.15 -15.32
CA VAL A 533 -0.70 -9.87 -15.83
C VAL A 533 -1.36 -9.61 -17.18
N PRO A 534 -2.02 -8.46 -17.40
CA PRO A 534 -2.67 -8.15 -18.67
C PRO A 534 -1.64 -8.02 -19.81
N VAL A 535 -2.10 -8.20 -21.06
CA VAL A 535 -1.31 -7.81 -22.23
C VAL A 535 -1.25 -6.30 -22.27
N ALA A 536 -0.07 -5.74 -22.04
CA ALA A 536 0.14 -4.30 -21.95
C ALA A 536 1.54 -3.94 -22.44
N SER A 537 1.72 -2.69 -22.81
CA SER A 537 3.00 -2.17 -23.31
C SER A 537 3.40 -0.87 -22.62
N LEU A 538 4.67 -0.74 -22.26
CA LEU A 538 5.31 0.55 -22.07
C LEU A 538 5.71 1.09 -23.45
N PHE A 539 5.27 2.30 -23.78
CA PHE A 539 5.50 2.93 -25.07
C PHE A 539 6.07 4.34 -24.90
N THR A 540 7.23 4.57 -25.49
CA THR A 540 7.95 5.85 -25.49
C THR A 540 7.84 6.50 -26.87
N PRO A 541 6.82 7.35 -27.13
CA PRO A 541 6.53 7.88 -28.47
C PRO A 541 7.69 8.61 -29.14
N LEU A 542 8.53 9.32 -28.38
CA LEU A 542 9.65 10.10 -28.91
C LEU A 542 11.03 9.57 -28.54
N LYS A 543 11.18 8.25 -28.35
CA LYS A 543 12.50 7.63 -28.10
C LYS A 543 13.55 8.15 -29.10
N GLU A 544 14.72 8.58 -28.66
CA GLU A 544 15.74 9.11 -29.57
C GLU A 544 16.31 7.99 -30.46
N ARG A 545 16.41 8.28 -31.76
CA ARG A 545 16.87 7.36 -32.81
C ARG A 545 17.80 8.15 -33.74
N PRO A 546 19.12 8.18 -33.48
CA PRO A 546 20.06 8.97 -34.29
C PRO A 546 20.23 8.41 -35.72
N ASP A 547 19.85 7.15 -35.93
CA ASP A 547 19.91 6.41 -37.19
C ASP A 547 18.80 6.78 -38.18
N LEU A 548 17.74 7.49 -37.73
CA LEU A 548 16.57 7.80 -38.55
C LEU A 548 16.38 9.30 -38.81
N PRO A 549 16.72 9.82 -40.01
CA PRO A 549 16.32 11.16 -40.38
C PRO A 549 14.80 11.25 -40.63
N PRO A 550 14.15 12.37 -40.30
CA PRO A 550 12.73 12.54 -40.53
C PRO A 550 12.43 12.64 -42.03
N ILE A 551 11.36 11.98 -42.44
CA ILE A 551 10.96 11.83 -43.83
C ILE A 551 10.07 13.01 -44.27
N GLN A 552 10.38 13.61 -45.42
CA GLN A 552 9.77 14.88 -45.86
C GLN A 552 8.54 14.72 -46.77
N TYR A 553 7.76 13.66 -46.58
CA TYR A 553 6.50 13.47 -47.30
C TYR A 553 5.37 13.06 -46.34
N GLU A 554 4.13 13.19 -46.81
CA GLU A 554 2.95 12.84 -46.02
C GLU A 554 2.77 11.32 -45.93
N PRO A 555 2.33 10.80 -44.77
CA PRO A 555 2.12 9.37 -44.58
C PRO A 555 1.01 8.84 -45.51
N VAL A 556 1.27 7.69 -46.14
CA VAL A 556 0.27 7.00 -46.97
C VAL A 556 -0.75 6.30 -46.08
N LEU A 557 -2.04 6.63 -46.23
CA LEU A 557 -3.12 6.09 -45.39
C LEU A 557 -3.97 5.07 -46.14
N CYS A 558 -4.50 4.09 -45.40
CA CYS A 558 -5.51 3.18 -45.90
C CYS A 558 -6.80 3.93 -46.29
N SER A 559 -7.31 3.65 -47.50
CA SER A 559 -8.49 4.31 -48.08
C SER A 559 -9.79 4.05 -47.31
N ARG A 560 -9.88 2.94 -46.57
CA ARG A 560 -11.04 2.62 -45.74
C ARG A 560 -11.20 3.63 -44.59
N ALA A 561 -12.31 4.37 -44.61
CA ALA A 561 -12.60 5.46 -43.67
C ALA A 561 -12.54 5.06 -42.19
N THR A 562 -12.99 3.85 -41.85
CA THR A 562 -12.97 3.35 -40.46
C THR A 562 -11.60 2.84 -39.99
N CYS A 563 -10.64 2.68 -40.90
CA CYS A 563 -9.32 2.15 -40.59
C CYS A 563 -8.27 3.26 -40.58
N ARG A 564 -8.05 3.91 -41.74
CA ARG A 564 -7.01 4.95 -41.94
C ARG A 564 -5.65 4.61 -41.29
N ALA A 565 -5.28 3.34 -41.23
CA ALA A 565 -3.95 2.93 -40.79
C ALA A 565 -2.89 3.44 -41.77
N VAL A 566 -1.71 3.76 -41.26
CA VAL A 566 -0.56 4.19 -42.06
C VAL A 566 0.08 2.97 -42.71
N LEU A 567 0.53 3.11 -43.95
CA LEU A 567 1.36 2.13 -44.64
C LEU A 567 2.58 1.77 -43.77
N ASN A 568 2.87 0.48 -43.65
CA ASN A 568 3.87 -0.03 -42.72
C ASN A 568 4.46 -1.36 -43.24
N PRO A 569 5.57 -1.85 -42.67
CA PRO A 569 6.27 -3.04 -43.17
C PRO A 569 5.46 -4.35 -43.12
N LEU A 570 4.35 -4.39 -42.38
CA LEU A 570 3.48 -5.57 -42.30
C LEU A 570 2.44 -5.63 -43.43
N CYS A 571 2.32 -4.57 -44.24
CA CYS A 571 1.41 -4.53 -45.37
C CYS A 571 1.92 -5.41 -46.51
N GLN A 572 1.05 -6.21 -47.09
CA GLN A 572 1.40 -7.00 -48.28
C GLN A 572 1.34 -6.11 -49.52
N VAL A 573 2.40 -6.12 -50.33
CA VAL A 573 2.54 -5.23 -51.48
C VAL A 573 2.59 -6.04 -52.77
N ASP A 574 1.76 -5.65 -53.74
CA ASP A 574 1.79 -6.13 -55.11
C ASP A 574 2.45 -5.06 -56.00
N TYR A 575 3.75 -5.23 -56.25
CA TYR A 575 4.56 -4.30 -57.04
C TYR A 575 4.17 -4.27 -58.53
N ARG A 576 3.50 -5.32 -59.03
CA ARG A 576 3.05 -5.40 -60.43
C ARG A 576 1.75 -4.64 -60.61
N ALA A 577 0.78 -4.86 -59.72
CA ALA A 577 -0.50 -4.17 -59.75
C ALA A 577 -0.43 -2.75 -59.14
N LYS A 578 0.68 -2.38 -58.49
CA LYS A 578 0.84 -1.13 -57.72
C LYS A 578 -0.24 -0.99 -56.66
N LEU A 579 -0.51 -2.08 -55.94
CA LEU A 579 -1.47 -2.15 -54.85
C LEU A 579 -0.80 -2.59 -53.56
N TRP A 580 -1.38 -2.20 -52.43
CA TRP A 580 -0.99 -2.71 -51.12
C TRP A 580 -2.22 -3.09 -50.29
N ALA A 581 -2.14 -4.18 -49.55
CA ALA A 581 -3.19 -4.64 -48.65
C ALA A 581 -2.86 -4.22 -47.22
N CYS A 582 -3.78 -3.47 -46.61
CA CYS A 582 -3.65 -3.03 -45.22
C CYS A 582 -3.72 -4.22 -44.26
N ASN A 583 -2.73 -4.38 -43.39
CA ASN A 583 -2.64 -5.48 -42.41
C ASN A 583 -3.73 -5.44 -41.31
N PHE A 584 -4.38 -4.30 -41.09
CA PHE A 584 -5.43 -4.15 -40.07
C PHE A 584 -6.83 -4.51 -40.57
N CYS A 585 -7.17 -4.10 -41.81
CA CYS A 585 -8.53 -4.24 -42.34
C CYS A 585 -8.63 -5.02 -43.64
N TYR A 586 -7.50 -5.45 -44.21
CA TYR A 586 -7.36 -6.19 -45.46
C TYR A 586 -7.88 -5.44 -46.71
N GLN A 587 -8.11 -4.14 -46.59
CA GLN A 587 -8.45 -3.28 -47.72
C GLN A 587 -7.27 -3.23 -48.68
N ARG A 588 -7.54 -3.51 -49.97
CA ARG A 588 -6.59 -3.22 -51.05
C ARG A 588 -6.64 -1.73 -51.38
N ASN A 589 -5.49 -1.10 -51.39
CA ASN A 589 -5.30 0.33 -51.62
C ASN A 589 -4.37 0.52 -52.81
N GLN A 590 -4.63 1.55 -53.61
CA GLN A 590 -3.70 1.97 -54.66
C GLN A 590 -2.62 2.88 -54.07
N PHE A 591 -1.40 2.78 -54.57
CA PHE A 591 -0.34 3.72 -54.21
C PHE A 591 -0.62 5.13 -54.75
N PRO A 592 -0.17 6.19 -54.04
CA PRO A 592 -0.25 7.54 -54.57
C PRO A 592 0.63 7.71 -55.82
N PRO A 593 0.36 8.70 -56.69
CA PRO A 593 1.11 8.92 -57.92
C PRO A 593 2.62 9.10 -57.72
N THR A 594 3.03 9.65 -56.58
CA THR A 594 4.44 9.80 -56.18
C THR A 594 5.18 8.48 -56.10
N TYR A 595 4.47 7.36 -55.94
CA TYR A 595 5.03 6.01 -55.76
C TYR A 595 4.90 5.18 -57.05
N ALA A 596 4.63 5.80 -58.20
CA ALA A 596 4.48 5.08 -59.47
C ALA A 596 5.72 4.23 -59.84
N GLY A 597 6.92 4.66 -59.43
CA GLY A 597 8.20 3.97 -59.65
C GLY A 597 8.56 2.88 -58.64
N ILE A 598 7.67 2.52 -57.70
CA ILE A 598 7.94 1.51 -56.67
C ILE A 598 8.25 0.14 -57.29
N SER A 599 9.28 -0.54 -56.79
CA SER A 599 9.64 -1.92 -57.18
C SER A 599 10.18 -2.70 -55.99
N GLU A 600 10.43 -4.00 -56.14
CA GLU A 600 11.01 -4.82 -55.06
C GLU A 600 12.38 -4.32 -54.59
N VAL A 601 13.18 -3.74 -55.49
CA VAL A 601 14.51 -3.19 -55.17
C VAL A 601 14.43 -1.74 -54.71
N ASN A 602 13.45 -0.98 -55.20
CA ASN A 602 13.23 0.42 -54.85
C ASN A 602 11.92 0.56 -54.06
N GLN A 603 11.99 0.19 -52.77
CA GLN A 603 10.88 0.28 -51.84
C GLN A 603 10.90 1.61 -51.08
N PRO A 604 9.75 2.22 -50.79
CA PRO A 604 9.67 3.36 -49.89
C PRO A 604 10.12 2.98 -48.48
N ALA A 605 10.63 3.96 -47.73
CA ALA A 605 11.20 3.74 -46.41
C ALA A 605 10.21 3.04 -45.47
N GLU A 606 8.94 3.44 -45.44
CA GLU A 606 7.94 2.88 -44.52
C GLU A 606 7.59 1.40 -44.75
N LEU A 607 8.09 0.76 -45.82
CA LEU A 607 7.96 -0.68 -46.04
C LEU A 607 9.16 -1.49 -45.56
N LEU A 608 10.29 -0.84 -45.27
CA LEU A 608 11.49 -1.52 -44.80
C LEU A 608 11.31 -1.91 -43.32
N PRO A 609 11.59 -3.17 -42.92
CA PRO A 609 11.44 -3.61 -41.53
C PRO A 609 12.26 -2.83 -40.50
N GLN A 610 13.38 -2.22 -40.93
CA GLN A 610 14.21 -1.34 -40.09
C GLN A 610 13.49 -0.03 -39.70
N PHE A 611 12.48 0.37 -40.48
CA PHE A 611 11.67 1.58 -40.32
C PHE A 611 10.25 1.25 -39.85
N SER A 612 10.08 0.20 -39.03
CA SER A 612 8.85 -0.08 -38.27
C SER A 612 8.40 1.12 -37.44
N THR A 613 9.36 1.87 -36.91
CA THR A 613 9.19 3.22 -36.37
C THR A 613 9.79 4.24 -37.32
N ILE A 614 8.98 5.21 -37.74
CA ILE A 614 9.38 6.24 -38.70
C ILE A 614 8.70 7.57 -38.35
N GLU A 615 9.35 8.69 -38.69
CA GLU A 615 8.83 10.04 -38.45
C GLU A 615 8.66 10.80 -39.76
N TYR A 616 7.49 11.40 -39.94
CA TYR A 616 7.11 12.21 -41.11
C TYR A 616 7.02 13.69 -40.74
N VAL A 617 7.44 14.56 -41.66
CA VAL A 617 7.25 16.02 -41.54
C VAL A 617 6.12 16.46 -42.46
N VAL A 618 5.09 17.07 -41.88
CA VAL A 618 3.94 17.57 -42.62
C VAL A 618 4.22 19.00 -43.07
N GLN A 619 4.28 19.24 -44.39
CA GLN A 619 4.60 20.55 -44.97
C GLN A 619 3.40 21.50 -45.09
N ARG A 620 2.19 21.10 -44.65
CA ARG A 620 0.97 21.91 -44.79
C ARG A 620 0.74 22.85 -43.60
N GLY A 621 0.61 24.15 -43.92
CA GLY A 621 0.12 25.20 -43.02
C GLY A 621 1.22 26.10 -42.45
N PRO A 622 0.86 27.30 -41.95
CA PRO A 622 1.82 28.19 -41.31
C PRO A 622 2.36 27.56 -40.02
N GLN A 623 3.66 27.71 -39.78
CA GLN A 623 4.30 27.31 -38.53
C GLN A 623 3.91 28.30 -37.43
N MET A 624 3.44 27.78 -36.31
CA MET A 624 3.11 28.59 -35.14
C MET A 624 4.34 28.71 -34.24
N PRO A 625 4.64 29.89 -33.69
CA PRO A 625 5.72 30.04 -32.71
C PRO A 625 5.36 29.30 -31.41
N LEU A 626 6.40 28.88 -30.69
CA LEU A 626 6.24 28.37 -29.32
C LEU A 626 5.84 29.52 -28.39
N VAL A 627 5.10 29.22 -27.33
CA VAL A 627 4.70 30.21 -26.32
C VAL A 627 5.20 29.79 -24.93
N PHE A 628 5.86 30.68 -24.22
CA PHE A 628 6.35 30.47 -22.85
C PHE A 628 5.78 31.56 -21.93
N LEU A 629 5.00 31.16 -20.94
CA LEU A 629 4.37 32.08 -19.98
C LEU A 629 4.95 31.83 -18.59
N TYR A 630 5.72 32.77 -18.07
CA TYR A 630 6.29 32.73 -16.74
C TYR A 630 5.25 33.19 -15.72
N VAL A 631 4.95 32.36 -14.72
CA VAL A 631 4.04 32.67 -13.60
C VAL A 631 4.85 32.61 -12.31
N VAL A 632 5.25 33.77 -11.80
CA VAL A 632 6.29 33.91 -10.77
C VAL A 632 5.68 34.38 -9.45
N ASP A 633 5.88 33.59 -8.40
CA ASP A 633 5.58 33.99 -7.03
C ASP A 633 6.60 35.04 -6.52
N THR A 634 6.12 36.05 -5.82
CA THR A 634 6.95 37.08 -5.17
C THR A 634 6.91 37.02 -3.64
N CYS A 635 6.22 36.05 -3.05
CA CYS A 635 6.09 35.86 -1.59
C CYS A 635 7.17 34.93 -1.02
N MET A 636 8.45 35.16 -1.34
CA MET A 636 9.60 34.35 -0.88
C MET A 636 10.75 35.24 -0.37
N GLU A 637 11.82 34.63 0.13
CA GLU A 637 13.01 35.36 0.58
C GLU A 637 13.78 35.99 -0.60
N ASP A 638 14.56 37.05 -0.34
CA ASP A 638 15.26 37.82 -1.38
C ASP A 638 16.31 36.97 -2.06
N GLU A 639 17.02 36.13 -1.31
CA GLU A 639 18.02 35.21 -1.85
C GLU A 639 17.39 34.22 -2.83
N ASP A 640 16.22 33.65 -2.46
CA ASP A 640 15.45 32.75 -3.31
C ASP A 640 14.91 33.46 -4.55
N LEU A 641 14.33 34.66 -4.38
CA LEU A 641 13.80 35.44 -5.49
C LEU A 641 14.92 35.86 -6.44
N GLN A 642 16.07 36.27 -5.92
CA GLN A 642 17.23 36.66 -6.73
C GLN A 642 17.78 35.47 -7.52
N ALA A 643 17.94 34.30 -6.89
CA ALA A 643 18.37 33.09 -7.59
C ALA A 643 17.35 32.63 -8.66
N LEU A 644 16.06 32.82 -8.39
CA LEU A 644 15.00 32.55 -9.36
C LEU A 644 15.10 33.50 -10.55
N LYS A 645 15.29 34.82 -10.34
CA LYS A 645 15.47 35.80 -11.43
C LYS A 645 16.62 35.42 -12.36
N GLU A 646 17.78 35.09 -11.80
CA GLU A 646 18.95 34.66 -12.57
C GLU A 646 18.61 33.45 -13.46
N SER A 647 17.89 32.48 -12.88
CA SER A 647 17.48 31.27 -13.59
C SER A 647 16.50 31.59 -14.73
N LEU A 648 15.56 32.51 -14.51
CA LEU A 648 14.60 32.97 -15.51
C LEU A 648 15.29 33.72 -16.66
N GLN A 649 16.20 34.65 -16.34
CA GLN A 649 17.01 35.37 -17.34
C GLN A 649 17.88 34.42 -18.17
N MET A 650 18.52 33.44 -17.52
CA MET A 650 19.25 32.39 -18.22
C MET A 650 18.31 31.62 -19.18
N SER A 651 17.12 31.21 -18.73
CA SER A 651 16.19 30.49 -19.61
C SER A 651 15.75 31.30 -20.83
N LEU A 652 15.55 32.62 -20.66
CA LEU A 652 15.15 33.54 -21.73
C LEU A 652 16.21 33.57 -22.84
N SER A 653 17.49 33.55 -22.48
CA SER A 653 18.61 33.50 -23.45
C SER A 653 18.67 32.22 -24.27
N LEU A 654 18.05 31.13 -23.80
CA LEU A 654 18.05 29.83 -24.48
C LEU A 654 16.89 29.70 -25.49
N LEU A 655 15.84 30.52 -25.34
CA LEU A 655 14.61 30.44 -26.14
C LEU A 655 14.84 30.80 -27.62
N PRO A 656 14.08 30.20 -28.55
CA PRO A 656 14.11 30.57 -29.95
C PRO A 656 13.75 32.06 -30.14
N PRO A 657 14.40 32.79 -31.06
CA PRO A 657 14.13 34.21 -31.31
C PRO A 657 12.65 34.52 -31.64
N THR A 658 11.97 33.57 -32.29
CA THR A 658 10.57 33.68 -32.72
C THR A 658 9.56 33.23 -31.65
N ALA A 659 10.01 32.63 -30.54
CA ALA A 659 9.12 32.21 -29.47
C ALA A 659 8.44 33.43 -28.83
N LEU A 660 7.18 33.28 -28.44
CA LEU A 660 6.44 34.30 -27.71
C LEU A 660 6.64 34.10 -26.20
N VAL A 661 6.96 35.17 -25.48
CA VAL A 661 7.08 35.15 -24.03
C VAL A 661 6.09 36.10 -23.38
N GLY A 662 5.65 35.74 -22.18
CA GLY A 662 4.82 36.57 -21.31
C GLY A 662 5.21 36.39 -19.84
N LEU A 663 4.85 37.37 -19.02
CA LEU A 663 5.14 37.38 -17.59
C LEU A 663 3.89 37.72 -16.77
N ILE A 664 3.62 36.87 -15.79
CA ILE A 664 2.64 37.09 -14.72
C ILE A 664 3.40 36.97 -13.40
N THR A 665 3.30 37.99 -12.56
CA THR A 665 3.80 37.92 -11.18
C THR A 665 2.65 37.91 -10.20
N PHE A 666 2.81 37.21 -9.08
CA PHE A 666 1.75 37.16 -8.09
C PHE A 666 2.28 37.06 -6.66
N GLY A 667 1.52 37.64 -5.76
CA GLY A 667 1.63 37.48 -4.31
C GLY A 667 0.23 37.52 -3.72
N ARG A 668 -0.09 38.58 -2.97
CA ARG A 668 -1.47 38.87 -2.58
C ARG A 668 -2.35 39.28 -3.77
N MET A 669 -1.77 40.02 -4.71
CA MET A 669 -2.40 40.44 -5.95
C MET A 669 -1.73 39.74 -7.13
N ILE A 670 -2.40 39.70 -8.28
CA ILE A 670 -1.87 39.10 -9.51
C ILE A 670 -1.64 40.22 -10.52
N GLN A 671 -0.46 40.28 -11.10
CA GLN A 671 -0.05 41.28 -12.07
C GLN A 671 0.23 40.61 -13.42
N VAL A 672 -0.52 41.00 -14.46
CA VAL A 672 -0.28 40.59 -15.84
C VAL A 672 0.48 41.71 -16.55
N HIS A 673 1.74 41.45 -16.92
CA HIS A 673 2.64 42.47 -17.48
C HIS A 673 2.42 42.67 -18.98
N GLU A 674 2.37 43.92 -19.42
CA GLU A 674 2.31 44.31 -20.83
C GLU A 674 3.73 44.63 -21.33
N LEU A 675 4.30 43.75 -22.16
CA LEU A 675 5.71 43.81 -22.55
C LEU A 675 5.98 44.76 -23.74
N GLY A 676 4.93 45.13 -24.49
CA GLY A 676 5.06 45.93 -25.72
C GLY A 676 5.10 47.45 -25.53
N CYS A 677 5.21 47.95 -24.30
CA CYS A 677 5.23 49.39 -24.00
C CYS A 677 6.67 49.91 -23.87
N GLU A 678 7.06 50.87 -24.71
CA GLU A 678 8.35 51.57 -24.60
C GLU A 678 8.26 52.71 -23.58
N GLY A 679 9.28 52.86 -22.73
CA GLY A 679 9.41 53.96 -21.75
C GLY A 679 8.54 53.86 -20.48
N ILE A 680 7.60 52.91 -20.40
CA ILE A 680 6.81 52.64 -19.19
C ILE A 680 6.38 51.17 -19.12
N SER A 681 6.68 50.49 -18.00
CA SER A 681 6.18 49.14 -17.73
C SER A 681 4.74 49.20 -17.19
N LYS A 682 3.76 48.71 -17.95
CA LYS A 682 2.37 48.62 -17.51
C LYS A 682 2.05 47.20 -17.04
N SER A 683 1.27 47.08 -15.98
CA SER A 683 0.76 45.80 -15.48
C SER A 683 -0.71 45.90 -15.10
N TYR A 684 -1.50 44.91 -15.46
CA TYR A 684 -2.90 44.78 -15.06
C TYR A 684 -3.00 44.03 -13.74
N VAL A 685 -3.60 44.65 -12.72
CA VAL A 685 -3.68 44.10 -11.37
C VAL A 685 -5.06 43.50 -11.11
N PHE A 686 -5.09 42.22 -10.75
CA PHE A 686 -6.29 41.48 -10.38
C PHE A 686 -6.26 41.08 -8.90
N ARG A 687 -7.44 41.00 -8.29
CA ARG A 687 -7.57 40.53 -6.90
C ARG A 687 -7.35 39.02 -6.84
N GLY A 688 -6.42 38.57 -5.99
CA GLY A 688 -6.16 37.15 -5.78
C GLY A 688 -7.30 36.34 -5.15
N THR A 689 -8.31 37.00 -4.59
CA THR A 689 -9.43 36.37 -3.88
C THR A 689 -10.56 35.86 -4.76
N LYS A 690 -10.61 36.24 -6.04
CA LYS A 690 -11.67 35.87 -6.97
C LYS A 690 -11.10 35.14 -8.17
N ASP A 691 -11.79 34.08 -8.61
CA ASP A 691 -11.49 33.42 -9.87
C ASP A 691 -12.04 34.22 -11.06
N LEU A 692 -11.38 34.11 -12.20
CA LEU A 692 -11.76 34.77 -13.45
C LEU A 692 -11.87 33.75 -14.57
N ASN A 693 -12.98 33.76 -15.30
CA ASN A 693 -13.11 32.93 -16.49
C ASN A 693 -12.41 33.58 -17.70
N ALA A 694 -12.11 32.79 -18.73
CA ALA A 694 -11.38 33.26 -19.90
C ALA A 694 -12.10 34.40 -20.64
N LYS A 695 -13.45 34.40 -20.67
CA LYS A 695 -14.24 35.46 -21.34
C LYS A 695 -14.18 36.79 -20.59
N GLN A 696 -14.32 36.76 -19.26
CA GLN A 696 -14.18 37.93 -18.40
C GLN A 696 -12.77 38.51 -18.52
N LEU A 697 -11.75 37.65 -18.51
CA LEU A 697 -10.36 38.09 -18.69
C LEU A 697 -10.16 38.73 -20.07
N GLN A 698 -10.73 38.13 -21.12
CA GLN A 698 -10.70 38.66 -22.47
C GLN A 698 -11.32 40.07 -22.55
N GLU A 699 -12.49 40.28 -21.93
CA GLU A 699 -13.17 41.58 -21.89
C GLU A 699 -12.36 42.62 -21.10
N MET A 700 -11.84 42.26 -19.93
CA MET A 700 -11.06 43.18 -19.07
C MET A 700 -9.71 43.57 -19.68
N LEU A 701 -9.05 42.64 -20.37
CA LEU A 701 -7.78 42.88 -21.06
C LEU A 701 -7.97 43.46 -22.47
N GLY A 702 -9.21 43.67 -22.93
CA GLY A 702 -9.51 44.22 -24.26
C GLY A 702 -8.99 43.34 -25.40
N LEU A 703 -9.05 42.02 -25.26
CA LEU A 703 -8.52 41.06 -26.21
C LEU A 703 -9.57 40.73 -27.29
N THR A 704 -9.28 41.01 -28.56
CA THR A 704 -10.08 40.53 -29.68
C THR A 704 -9.69 39.09 -30.02
N LYS A 705 -10.67 38.19 -30.24
CA LYS A 705 -10.39 36.87 -30.81
C LYS A 705 -9.63 37.08 -32.13
N PRO A 706 -8.53 36.35 -32.41
CA PRO A 706 -8.01 36.30 -33.76
C PRO A 706 -9.14 35.75 -34.64
N THR A 707 -9.71 36.59 -35.50
CA THR A 707 -10.62 36.14 -36.54
C THR A 707 -9.82 35.21 -37.44
N ALA A 708 -10.12 33.92 -37.40
CA ALA A 708 -9.72 33.01 -38.47
C ALA A 708 -10.23 33.65 -39.77
N ALA A 709 -9.31 34.21 -40.56
CA ALA A 709 -9.64 34.84 -41.82
C ALA A 709 -10.48 33.84 -42.65
N GLN A 710 -11.60 34.33 -43.16
CA GLN A 710 -12.45 33.62 -44.12
C GLN A 710 -11.56 32.95 -45.17
N ALA A 711 -11.62 31.63 -45.21
CA ALA A 711 -11.11 30.83 -46.31
C ALA A 711 -11.93 31.18 -47.57
N GLY A 712 -11.52 32.20 -48.29
CA GLY A 712 -12.18 32.62 -49.52
C GLY A 712 -11.83 34.04 -49.95
N ARG A 713 -10.61 34.24 -50.48
CA ARG A 713 -10.29 35.06 -51.67
C ARG A 713 -8.78 35.35 -51.78
N GLY A 714 -8.18 34.87 -52.87
CA GLY A 714 -7.01 35.45 -53.53
C GLY A 714 -5.62 35.27 -52.87
N PRO A 715 -4.54 35.13 -53.66
CA PRO A 715 -3.18 35.12 -53.14
C PRO A 715 -2.68 36.56 -52.97
N GLN A 716 -2.58 37.08 -51.74
CA GLN A 716 -1.89 38.35 -51.50
C GLN A 716 -1.37 38.51 -50.05
N ALA A 717 -0.09 38.90 -49.97
CA ALA A 717 0.71 39.42 -48.85
C ALA A 717 1.12 38.48 -47.68
N PRO A 718 2.39 38.55 -47.21
CA PRO A 718 2.84 37.84 -46.02
C PRO A 718 2.10 38.41 -44.78
N GLN A 719 1.33 37.56 -44.11
CA GLN A 719 0.62 37.93 -42.88
C GLN A 719 1.61 38.40 -41.80
N ALA A 720 1.30 39.54 -41.16
CA ALA A 720 2.04 40.04 -40.01
C ALA A 720 2.07 39.00 -38.88
N PRO A 721 3.13 38.93 -38.05
CA PRO A 721 3.23 37.94 -36.98
C PRO A 721 2.05 38.04 -36.00
N LEU A 722 1.43 36.90 -35.69
CA LEU A 722 0.42 36.75 -34.64
C LEU A 722 1.08 37.00 -33.27
N SER A 723 1.22 38.26 -32.84
CA SER A 723 1.71 38.64 -31.50
C SER A 723 0.68 39.49 -30.76
N ASN A 724 0.57 39.30 -29.45
CA ASN A 724 -0.35 40.05 -28.58
C ASN A 724 0.45 41.02 -27.67
N ARG A 725 -0.18 42.07 -27.16
CA ARG A 725 0.40 43.01 -26.19
C ARG A 725 1.03 42.32 -24.96
N PHE A 726 0.48 41.19 -24.53
CA PHE A 726 0.98 40.40 -23.39
C PHE A 726 1.96 39.28 -23.77
N LEU A 727 2.03 38.92 -25.07
CA LEU A 727 2.82 37.79 -25.58
C LEU A 727 3.60 38.26 -26.80
N GLN A 728 4.87 38.58 -26.59
CA GLN A 728 5.75 39.22 -27.58
C GLN A 728 6.91 38.29 -27.98
N PRO A 729 7.42 38.37 -29.21
CA PRO A 729 8.58 37.59 -29.64
C PRO A 729 9.83 37.91 -28.83
N VAL A 730 10.60 36.90 -28.42
CA VAL A 730 11.83 37.05 -27.60
C VAL A 730 12.78 38.09 -28.21
N GLN A 731 13.08 37.99 -29.50
CA GLN A 731 14.03 38.90 -30.19
C GLN A 731 13.62 40.38 -30.18
N LYS A 732 12.38 40.71 -29.81
CA LYS A 732 11.89 42.11 -29.76
C LYS A 732 11.92 42.70 -28.35
N ILE A 733 11.85 41.86 -27.31
CA ILE A 733 11.63 42.31 -25.93
C ILE A 733 12.60 41.66 -24.93
N ASP A 734 13.63 40.97 -25.41
CA ASP A 734 14.60 40.24 -24.57
C ASP A 734 15.28 41.15 -23.55
N MET A 735 15.76 42.33 -23.98
CA MET A 735 16.36 43.33 -23.09
C MET A 735 15.35 43.81 -22.05
N ASN A 736 14.19 44.30 -22.50
CA ASN A 736 13.14 44.82 -21.61
C ASN A 736 12.67 43.78 -20.58
N LEU A 737 12.52 42.52 -20.99
CA LEU A 737 12.10 41.45 -20.10
C LEU A 737 13.22 41.04 -19.14
N THR A 738 14.49 41.06 -19.58
CA THR A 738 15.65 40.80 -18.72
C THR A 738 15.75 41.85 -17.61
N ASP A 739 15.59 43.13 -17.97
CA ASP A 739 15.59 44.25 -17.02
C ASP A 739 14.41 44.13 -16.04
N LEU A 740 13.20 43.89 -16.55
CA LEU A 740 11.99 43.70 -15.73
C LEU A 740 12.17 42.53 -14.75
N LEU A 741 12.69 41.38 -15.20
CA LEU A 741 13.01 40.25 -14.34
C LEU A 741 14.03 40.64 -13.25
N GLY A 742 15.07 41.41 -13.61
CA GLY A 742 16.07 41.92 -12.68
C GLY A 742 15.47 42.85 -11.62
N GLU A 743 14.48 43.65 -12.00
CA GLU A 743 13.79 44.62 -11.14
C GLU A 743 12.70 44.01 -10.24
N LEU A 744 12.32 42.74 -10.40
CA LEU A 744 11.28 42.13 -9.57
C LEU A 744 11.60 42.25 -8.07
N GLN A 745 10.62 42.59 -7.25
CA GLN A 745 10.80 42.69 -5.80
C GLN A 745 9.84 41.72 -5.10
N ARG A 746 10.06 41.52 -3.80
CA ARG A 746 9.12 40.78 -2.97
C ARG A 746 7.73 41.41 -3.02
N ASP A 747 6.71 40.61 -2.73
CA ASP A 747 5.35 41.12 -2.54
C ASP A 747 5.37 42.26 -1.50
N PRO A 748 4.88 43.46 -1.84
CA PRO A 748 5.06 44.66 -1.00
C PRO A 748 4.22 44.63 0.29
N TRP A 749 3.40 43.59 0.48
CA TRP A 749 2.51 43.48 1.61
C TRP A 749 3.25 42.89 2.83
N PRO A 750 3.27 43.58 3.98
CA PRO A 750 3.95 43.07 5.16
C PRO A 750 3.25 41.84 5.73
N VAL A 751 4.05 40.87 6.17
CA VAL A 751 3.58 39.66 6.84
C VAL A 751 3.60 39.88 8.35
N THR A 752 2.45 39.85 9.00
CA THR A 752 2.36 40.01 10.46
C THR A 752 2.95 38.79 11.18
N GLN A 753 3.46 38.97 12.41
CA GLN A 753 4.00 37.87 13.21
C GLN A 753 3.01 36.70 13.35
N GLY A 754 3.54 35.47 13.28
CA GLY A 754 2.73 34.25 13.39
C GLY A 754 1.86 33.96 12.15
N LYS A 755 2.08 34.65 11.02
CA LYS A 755 1.36 34.42 9.77
C LYS A 755 2.27 34.04 8.60
N ARG A 756 1.69 33.33 7.63
CA ARG A 756 2.24 33.07 6.30
C ARG A 756 1.89 34.24 5.36
N PRO A 757 2.68 34.48 4.31
CA PRO A 757 2.32 35.44 3.26
C PRO A 757 0.98 35.07 2.62
N LEU A 758 0.21 36.07 2.18
CA LEU A 758 -1.02 35.85 1.42
C LEU A 758 -0.66 35.55 -0.04
N ARG A 759 -0.87 34.31 -0.46
CA ARG A 759 -0.44 33.80 -1.76
C ARG A 759 -1.62 33.29 -2.56
N SER A 760 -1.88 33.93 -3.69
CA SER A 760 -3.05 33.71 -4.54
C SER A 760 -2.79 32.85 -5.78
N LEU A 761 -2.10 31.72 -5.58
CA LEU A 761 -1.63 30.83 -6.65
C LEU A 761 -2.74 30.31 -7.56
N GLY A 762 -3.84 29.79 -7.01
CA GLY A 762 -4.89 29.17 -7.83
C GLY A 762 -5.58 30.17 -8.78
N SER A 763 -5.72 31.42 -8.35
CA SER A 763 -6.21 32.52 -9.20
C SER A 763 -5.17 32.93 -10.25
N ALA A 764 -3.88 32.99 -9.89
CA ALA A 764 -2.80 33.31 -10.83
C ALA A 764 -2.71 32.30 -11.97
N MET A 765 -2.76 31.00 -11.64
CA MET A 765 -2.80 29.93 -12.65
C MET A 765 -4.06 29.99 -13.51
N SER A 766 -5.23 30.31 -12.92
CA SER A 766 -6.48 30.45 -13.68
C SER A 766 -6.42 31.58 -14.72
N ILE A 767 -5.82 32.72 -14.34
CA ILE A 767 -5.57 33.85 -15.25
C ILE A 767 -4.57 33.44 -16.35
N ALA A 768 -3.48 32.74 -16.00
CA ALA A 768 -2.50 32.27 -16.98
C ALA A 768 -3.13 31.32 -18.02
N VAL A 769 -3.91 30.33 -17.56
CA VAL A 769 -4.66 29.41 -18.44
C VAL A 769 -5.67 30.20 -19.28
N GLY A 770 -6.43 31.12 -18.68
CA GLY A 770 -7.41 31.94 -19.39
C GLY A 770 -6.80 32.86 -20.45
N LEU A 771 -5.62 33.42 -20.18
CA LEU A 771 -4.90 34.29 -21.11
C LEU A 771 -4.49 33.52 -22.36
N LEU A 772 -3.92 32.33 -22.21
CA LEU A 772 -3.55 31.49 -23.36
C LEU A 772 -4.77 30.91 -24.07
N GLU A 773 -5.82 30.56 -23.34
CA GLU A 773 -7.08 30.04 -23.87
C GLU A 773 -7.76 31.04 -24.83
N CYS A 774 -7.74 32.34 -24.51
CA CYS A 774 -8.34 33.37 -25.37
C CYS A 774 -7.43 33.88 -26.50
N THR A 775 -6.11 33.66 -26.41
CA THR A 775 -5.14 34.19 -27.39
C THR A 775 -4.61 33.12 -28.35
N PHE A 776 -4.09 32.00 -27.83
CA PHE A 776 -3.44 30.93 -28.60
C PHE A 776 -3.97 29.53 -28.25
N PRO A 777 -5.27 29.25 -28.46
CA PRO A 777 -5.81 27.91 -28.26
C PRO A 777 -5.23 26.91 -29.28
N ASN A 778 -5.08 25.65 -28.88
CA ASN A 778 -4.59 24.53 -29.71
C ASN A 778 -3.21 24.74 -30.32
N THR A 779 -2.36 25.53 -29.66
CA THR A 779 -0.96 25.79 -30.04
C THR A 779 -0.06 25.37 -28.90
N GLY A 780 1.17 24.91 -29.19
CA GLY A 780 2.15 24.56 -28.18
C GLY A 780 2.53 25.75 -27.30
N ALA A 781 2.02 25.73 -26.07
CA ALA A 781 2.29 26.75 -25.07
C ALA A 781 2.66 26.11 -23.74
N ARG A 782 3.57 26.75 -23.00
CA ARG A 782 4.12 26.27 -21.73
C ARG A 782 3.95 27.30 -20.63
N ILE A 783 3.10 27.00 -19.66
CA ILE A 783 2.90 27.79 -18.44
C ILE A 783 3.88 27.29 -17.39
N MET A 784 4.88 28.09 -17.05
CA MET A 784 5.90 27.74 -16.08
C MET A 784 5.60 28.44 -14.75
N THR A 785 5.14 27.67 -13.76
CA THR A 785 4.70 28.20 -12.48
C THR A 785 5.79 28.01 -11.43
N PHE A 786 6.30 29.09 -10.84
CA PHE A 786 7.34 29.08 -9.82
C PHE A 786 6.75 29.49 -8.48
N ILE A 787 6.90 28.63 -7.46
CA ILE A 787 6.28 28.82 -6.16
C ILE A 787 7.28 28.62 -5.02
N GLY A 788 7.37 29.61 -4.12
CA GLY A 788 8.13 29.55 -2.86
C GLY A 788 7.34 29.09 -1.61
N GLY A 789 6.20 28.40 -1.77
CA GLY A 789 5.30 28.10 -0.64
C GLY A 789 3.84 27.82 -1.04
N PRO A 790 2.98 27.44 -0.08
CA PRO A 790 1.62 26.98 -0.34
C PRO A 790 0.63 28.13 -0.60
N ALA A 791 -0.43 27.84 -1.35
CA ALA A 791 -1.53 28.78 -1.59
C ALA A 791 -2.31 29.04 -0.29
N THR A 792 -2.34 30.30 0.16
CA THR A 792 -2.98 30.73 1.43
C THR A 792 -4.18 31.64 1.23
N GLN A 793 -4.52 31.99 -0.03
CA GLN A 793 -5.64 32.86 -0.34
C GLN A 793 -6.30 32.48 -1.66
N GLY A 794 -7.64 32.56 -1.70
CA GLY A 794 -8.43 32.43 -2.91
C GLY A 794 -8.81 30.99 -3.29
N PRO A 795 -9.37 30.79 -4.49
CA PRO A 795 -9.54 29.46 -5.09
C PRO A 795 -8.22 28.70 -5.15
N GLY A 796 -8.26 27.38 -4.89
CA GLY A 796 -7.05 26.56 -4.86
C GLY A 796 -6.21 26.69 -3.57
N MET A 797 -6.76 27.30 -2.50
CA MET A 797 -6.10 27.39 -1.20
C MET A 797 -5.80 26.01 -0.60
N VAL A 798 -4.62 25.85 -0.01
CA VAL A 798 -4.08 24.60 0.54
C VAL A 798 -4.04 24.65 2.07
N VAL A 799 -3.72 25.81 2.64
CA VAL A 799 -3.61 26.05 4.08
C VAL A 799 -4.07 27.47 4.40
N GLY A 800 -4.44 27.74 5.65
CA GLY A 800 -4.71 29.11 6.12
C GLY A 800 -3.44 29.95 6.25
N ASP A 801 -3.61 31.22 6.60
CA ASP A 801 -2.50 32.17 6.82
C ASP A 801 -1.88 32.04 8.23
N GLU A 802 -2.51 31.37 9.19
CA GLU A 802 -1.96 31.23 10.55
C GLU A 802 -0.86 30.16 10.63
N LEU A 803 0.35 30.49 11.09
CA LEU A 803 1.48 29.54 11.21
C LEU A 803 1.24 28.44 12.26
N LYS A 804 0.42 28.71 13.29
CA LYS A 804 0.05 27.72 14.31
C LYS A 804 -0.72 26.53 13.72
N ALA A 805 -1.35 26.72 12.56
CA ALA A 805 -2.03 25.65 11.84
C ALA A 805 -1.02 24.99 10.88
N PRO A 806 -0.62 23.73 11.11
CA PRO A 806 0.30 23.04 10.21
C PRO A 806 -0.34 22.78 8.85
N ILE A 807 0.50 22.58 7.84
CA ILE A 807 0.06 22.07 6.54
C ILE A 807 -0.32 20.59 6.70
N ARG A 808 -1.36 20.15 5.99
CA ARG A 808 -1.87 18.78 6.09
C ARG A 808 -0.78 17.70 5.91
N SER A 809 -0.87 16.65 6.73
CA SER A 809 -0.10 15.41 6.61
C SER A 809 -0.97 14.26 6.06
N TRP A 810 -0.39 13.10 5.73
CA TRP A 810 -1.16 11.90 5.38
C TRP A 810 -2.09 11.47 6.50
N HIS A 811 -1.66 11.58 7.76
CA HIS A 811 -2.48 11.29 8.94
C HIS A 811 -3.69 12.22 9.07
N ASP A 812 -3.53 13.50 8.74
CA ASP A 812 -4.65 14.44 8.70
C ASP A 812 -5.63 14.11 7.58
N ILE A 813 -5.15 13.62 6.43
CA ILE A 813 -5.99 13.23 5.30
C ILE A 813 -6.79 11.98 5.64
N GLU A 814 -6.16 10.95 6.22
CA GLU A 814 -6.83 9.71 6.64
C GLU A 814 -7.90 9.96 7.71
N LYS A 815 -7.68 10.92 8.60
CA LYS A 815 -8.65 11.34 9.63
C LYS A 815 -9.68 12.36 9.15
N ASP A 816 -9.71 12.68 7.85
CA ASP A 816 -10.55 13.72 7.23
C ASP A 816 -10.42 15.11 7.89
N ASN A 817 -9.25 15.42 8.46
CA ASN A 817 -8.89 16.70 9.09
C ASN A 817 -8.27 17.71 8.10
N ALA A 818 -8.22 17.38 6.80
CA ALA A 818 -7.67 18.23 5.74
C ALA A 818 -8.75 19.11 5.07
N LYS A 819 -9.14 20.21 5.73
CA LYS A 819 -10.28 21.08 5.34
C LYS A 819 -10.23 21.62 3.90
N PHE A 820 -9.04 21.94 3.40
CA PHE A 820 -8.88 22.65 2.12
C PHE A 820 -8.66 21.72 0.92
N MET A 821 -8.17 20.49 1.16
CA MET A 821 -7.67 19.59 0.11
C MET A 821 -8.72 19.31 -0.98
N LYS A 822 -9.93 18.84 -0.62
CA LYS A 822 -10.98 18.49 -1.61
C LYS A 822 -11.39 19.68 -2.49
N LYS A 823 -11.45 20.90 -1.93
CA LYS A 823 -11.79 22.12 -2.68
C LYS A 823 -10.61 22.59 -3.54
N GLY A 824 -9.38 22.49 -3.02
CA GLY A 824 -8.16 22.83 -3.74
C GLY A 824 -7.95 21.93 -4.96
N THR A 825 -7.97 20.61 -4.76
CA THR A 825 -7.81 19.61 -5.83
C THR A 825 -8.81 19.82 -6.96
N LYS A 826 -10.09 20.01 -6.64
CA LYS A 826 -11.13 20.26 -7.65
C LYS A 826 -10.86 21.53 -8.49
N HIS A 827 -10.32 22.57 -7.88
CA HIS A 827 -9.95 23.81 -8.58
C HIS A 827 -8.86 23.54 -9.61
N TYR A 828 -7.76 22.91 -9.20
CA TYR A 828 -6.64 22.61 -10.09
C TYR A 828 -6.99 21.56 -11.14
N GLU A 829 -7.87 20.59 -10.86
CA GLU A 829 -8.38 19.64 -11.85
C GLU A 829 -9.15 20.34 -12.98
N ALA A 830 -9.97 21.35 -12.64
CA ALA A 830 -10.67 22.15 -13.62
C ALA A 830 -9.69 22.94 -14.51
N LEU A 831 -8.62 23.50 -13.93
CA LEU A 831 -7.56 24.18 -14.68
C LEU A 831 -6.79 23.22 -15.58
N ALA A 832 -6.42 22.05 -15.07
CA ALA A 832 -5.73 21.00 -15.80
C ALA A 832 -6.53 20.55 -17.03
N SER A 833 -7.84 20.35 -16.88
CA SER A 833 -8.74 19.96 -17.98
C SER A 833 -8.86 21.05 -19.04
N ARG A 834 -9.00 22.33 -18.63
CA ARG A 834 -9.03 23.48 -19.55
C ARG A 834 -7.73 23.63 -20.33
N ALA A 835 -6.58 23.57 -19.65
CA ALA A 835 -5.27 23.64 -20.31
C ALA A 835 -5.05 22.46 -21.27
N SER A 836 -5.39 21.24 -20.84
CA SER A 836 -5.25 20.04 -21.66
C SER A 836 -6.10 20.08 -22.93
N THR A 837 -7.35 20.54 -22.80
CA THR A 837 -8.27 20.70 -23.93
C THR A 837 -7.68 21.67 -24.96
N ASN A 838 -7.08 22.78 -24.52
CA ASN A 838 -6.44 23.77 -25.37
C ASN A 838 -5.01 23.41 -25.81
N GLY A 839 -4.43 22.29 -25.36
CA GLY A 839 -3.08 21.87 -25.75
C GLY A 839 -1.94 22.63 -25.07
N HIS A 840 -2.20 23.19 -23.89
CA HIS A 840 -1.21 23.93 -23.11
C HIS A 840 -0.60 23.06 -22.02
N ILE A 841 0.68 23.26 -21.75
CA ILE A 841 1.47 22.56 -20.73
C ILE A 841 1.50 23.40 -19.44
N ILE A 842 1.40 22.75 -18.28
CA ILE A 842 1.59 23.41 -16.98
C ILE A 842 2.74 22.74 -16.22
N ASP A 843 3.84 23.46 -16.07
CA ASP A 843 4.92 23.09 -15.17
C ASP A 843 4.75 23.73 -13.78
N ILE A 844 5.22 23.01 -12.77
CA ILE A 844 5.26 23.46 -11.38
C ILE A 844 6.68 23.29 -10.86
N TYR A 845 7.34 24.40 -10.59
CA TYR A 845 8.65 24.48 -9.95
C TYR A 845 8.45 24.96 -8.51
N ALA A 846 8.43 24.02 -7.57
CA ALA A 846 8.16 24.27 -6.17
C ALA A 846 9.46 24.20 -5.35
N CYS A 847 9.88 25.32 -4.80
CA CYS A 847 11.06 25.38 -3.93
C CYS A 847 10.72 26.02 -2.60
N ALA A 848 10.61 25.22 -1.55
CA ALA A 848 10.33 25.70 -0.20
C ALA A 848 10.78 24.66 0.84
N LEU A 849 11.08 25.12 2.05
CA LEU A 849 11.42 24.25 3.18
C LEU A 849 10.20 23.44 3.70
N ASP A 850 9.00 23.97 3.46
CA ASP A 850 7.71 23.41 3.86
C ASP A 850 6.96 22.89 2.62
N GLN A 851 5.88 22.14 2.81
CA GLN A 851 5.01 21.71 1.71
C GLN A 851 4.41 22.90 0.93
N THR A 852 4.21 22.74 -0.38
CA THR A 852 3.73 23.80 -1.29
C THR A 852 2.33 23.55 -1.87
N GLY A 853 1.75 22.37 -1.63
CA GLY A 853 0.45 21.97 -2.18
C GLY A 853 0.53 21.18 -3.48
N LEU A 854 1.64 20.48 -3.73
CA LEU A 854 1.79 19.65 -4.92
C LEU A 854 0.72 18.56 -4.99
N LEU A 855 0.24 18.03 -3.86
CA LEU A 855 -0.87 17.05 -3.87
C LEU A 855 -2.11 17.58 -4.61
N GLU A 856 -2.50 18.82 -4.31
CA GLU A 856 -3.68 19.45 -4.92
C GLU A 856 -3.41 19.86 -6.38
N MET A 857 -2.15 20.17 -6.74
CA MET A 857 -1.79 20.74 -8.05
C MET A 857 -1.26 19.75 -9.09
N LYS A 858 -0.65 18.63 -8.69
CA LYS A 858 -1.18 17.35 -9.15
C LYS A 858 -1.43 17.16 -10.65
N CYS A 859 -2.73 17.17 -10.90
CA CYS A 859 -3.40 17.05 -12.18
C CYS A 859 -2.91 18.05 -13.24
N CYS A 860 -2.49 19.27 -12.87
CA CYS A 860 -2.02 20.27 -13.83
C CYS A 860 -0.83 19.76 -14.63
N SER A 861 0.18 19.23 -13.96
CA SER A 861 1.35 18.67 -14.62
C SER A 861 1.10 17.24 -15.10
N ASN A 862 0.36 16.42 -14.34
CA ASN A 862 0.02 15.04 -14.74
C ASN A 862 -0.76 14.97 -16.05
N HIS A 863 -1.84 15.75 -16.20
CA HIS A 863 -2.71 15.68 -17.38
C HIS A 863 -2.07 16.32 -18.61
N THR A 864 -1.35 17.42 -18.42
CA THR A 864 -0.77 18.16 -19.54
C THR A 864 0.56 17.59 -20.01
N GLY A 865 1.22 16.75 -19.21
CA GLY A 865 2.60 16.31 -19.47
C GLY A 865 3.64 17.36 -19.10
N GLY A 866 3.29 18.30 -18.22
CA GLY A 866 4.23 19.27 -17.65
C GLY A 866 5.14 18.66 -16.59
N TYR A 867 6.20 19.38 -16.27
CA TYR A 867 7.17 18.99 -15.25
C TYR A 867 6.73 19.43 -13.86
N MET A 868 7.04 18.61 -12.86
CA MET A 868 6.94 18.95 -11.44
C MET A 868 8.34 18.80 -10.87
N VAL A 869 8.90 19.90 -10.38
CA VAL A 869 10.21 19.95 -9.74
C VAL A 869 10.00 20.38 -8.29
N MET A 870 10.63 19.65 -7.38
CA MET A 870 10.62 19.94 -5.95
C MET A 870 12.07 20.12 -5.49
N ALA A 871 12.33 21.20 -4.76
CA ALA A 871 13.59 21.42 -4.05
C ALA A 871 13.34 22.22 -2.77
N ASP A 872 14.38 22.36 -1.94
CA ASP A 872 14.27 23.09 -0.67
C ASP A 872 14.31 24.62 -0.90
N SER A 873 15.05 25.08 -1.92
CA SER A 873 15.28 26.50 -2.23
C SER A 873 15.70 26.69 -3.69
N PHE A 874 15.38 27.85 -4.27
CA PHE A 874 15.78 28.22 -5.64
C PHE A 874 17.28 28.53 -5.76
N THR A 875 17.96 28.79 -4.63
CA THR A 875 19.42 29.01 -4.58
C THR A 875 20.22 27.75 -4.90
N THR A 876 19.64 26.57 -4.70
CA THR A 876 20.33 25.29 -4.79
C THR A 876 20.79 24.96 -6.22
N SER A 877 21.95 24.31 -6.34
CA SER A 877 22.44 23.76 -7.61
C SER A 877 21.46 22.75 -8.22
N LEU A 878 20.76 21.99 -7.36
CA LEU A 878 19.71 21.05 -7.71
C LEU A 878 18.64 21.72 -8.58
N PHE A 879 18.09 22.86 -8.13
CA PHE A 879 17.09 23.60 -8.91
C PHE A 879 17.70 24.20 -10.17
N LYS A 880 18.80 24.95 -10.05
CA LYS A 880 19.40 25.69 -11.18
C LYS A 880 19.74 24.75 -12.35
N GLN A 881 20.39 23.62 -12.08
CA GLN A 881 20.71 22.64 -13.11
C GLN A 881 19.48 21.92 -13.66
N THR A 882 18.54 21.52 -12.79
CA THR A 882 17.29 20.87 -13.24
C THR A 882 16.50 21.79 -14.17
N PHE A 883 16.40 23.07 -13.83
CA PHE A 883 15.68 24.05 -14.65
C PHE A 883 16.39 24.31 -15.98
N GLN A 884 17.72 24.39 -16.01
CA GLN A 884 18.47 24.50 -17.26
C GLN A 884 18.23 23.30 -18.19
N ARG A 885 18.15 22.08 -17.64
CA ARG A 885 17.93 20.85 -18.43
C ARG A 885 16.58 20.79 -19.14
N VAL A 886 15.58 21.53 -18.67
CA VAL A 886 14.29 21.69 -19.37
C VAL A 886 14.50 22.20 -20.80
N PHE A 887 15.52 23.02 -21.02
CA PHE A 887 15.84 23.64 -22.30
C PHE A 887 16.98 22.95 -23.05
N THR A 888 17.26 21.68 -22.73
CA THR A 888 18.27 20.89 -23.44
C THR A 888 17.94 20.81 -24.93
N LYS A 889 18.96 21.06 -25.76
CA LYS A 889 18.86 21.04 -27.22
C LYS A 889 19.36 19.71 -27.78
N ASP A 890 18.81 19.33 -28.92
CA ASP A 890 19.28 18.20 -29.71
C ASP A 890 20.49 18.60 -30.59
N VAL A 891 21.00 17.64 -31.37
CA VAL A 891 22.12 17.86 -32.30
C VAL A 891 21.82 18.89 -33.39
N SER A 892 20.55 19.20 -33.64
CA SER A 892 20.11 20.22 -34.60
C SER A 892 19.96 21.62 -33.99
N GLY A 893 20.21 21.75 -32.67
CA GLY A 893 20.03 22.99 -31.92
C GLY A 893 18.57 23.30 -31.57
N ALA A 894 17.64 22.38 -31.80
CA ALA A 894 16.24 22.50 -31.43
C ALA A 894 16.00 21.91 -30.03
N PHE A 895 14.98 22.36 -29.30
CA PHE A 895 14.72 21.80 -27.97
C PHE A 895 14.22 20.35 -28.04
N LYS A 896 14.62 19.53 -27.08
CA LYS A 896 14.15 18.14 -26.90
C LYS A 896 12.72 18.02 -26.34
N MET A 897 11.89 19.04 -26.58
CA MET A 897 10.49 19.10 -26.15
C MET A 897 9.56 19.16 -27.36
N ALA A 898 8.41 18.54 -27.21
CA ALA A 898 7.36 18.48 -28.21
C ALA A 898 6.02 18.87 -27.58
N PHE A 899 5.16 19.48 -28.39
CA PHE A 899 3.95 20.14 -27.94
C PHE A 899 2.70 19.62 -28.64
N ALA A 900 1.55 19.78 -27.98
CA ALA A 900 0.22 19.48 -28.51
C ALA A 900 0.12 18.10 -29.18
N GLY A 901 0.75 17.10 -28.57
CA GLY A 901 0.76 15.72 -29.02
C GLY A 901 -0.63 15.09 -29.02
N THR A 902 -0.92 14.32 -30.06
CA THR A 902 -2.09 13.46 -30.17
C THR A 902 -1.62 12.05 -30.52
N LEU A 903 -1.83 11.12 -29.59
CA LEU A 903 -1.54 9.71 -29.76
C LEU A 903 -2.83 8.98 -30.16
N GLU A 904 -2.83 8.39 -31.36
CA GLU A 904 -3.86 7.45 -31.81
C GLU A 904 -3.29 6.04 -31.85
N ILE A 905 -4.02 5.08 -31.31
CA ILE A 905 -3.62 3.66 -31.34
C ILE A 905 -4.64 2.87 -32.17
N LYS A 906 -4.13 2.12 -33.13
CA LYS A 906 -4.89 1.21 -33.99
C LYS A 906 -4.46 -0.22 -33.72
N THR A 907 -5.41 -1.12 -33.57
CA THR A 907 -5.15 -2.52 -33.25
C THR A 907 -5.79 -3.44 -34.28
N SER A 908 -5.30 -4.69 -34.34
CA SER A 908 -5.99 -5.77 -35.04
C SER A 908 -7.36 -6.02 -34.41
N ARG A 909 -8.31 -6.60 -35.17
CA ARG A 909 -9.72 -6.72 -34.74
C ARG A 909 -9.90 -7.55 -33.46
N GLU A 910 -8.96 -8.43 -33.20
CA GLU A 910 -8.95 -9.36 -32.07
C GLU A 910 -8.43 -8.71 -30.78
N ILE A 911 -7.90 -7.49 -30.87
CA ILE A 911 -7.30 -6.76 -29.76
C ILE A 911 -8.06 -5.45 -29.58
N LYS A 912 -8.49 -5.19 -28.35
CA LYS A 912 -9.05 -3.92 -27.94
C LYS A 912 -8.14 -3.23 -26.92
N ILE A 913 -8.32 -1.93 -26.77
CA ILE A 913 -7.57 -1.08 -25.87
C ILE A 913 -8.44 -0.83 -24.65
N SER A 914 -7.96 -1.24 -23.48
CA SER A 914 -8.61 -0.97 -22.19
C SER A 914 -8.36 0.46 -21.73
N GLY A 915 -7.18 1.00 -22.01
CA GLY A 915 -6.85 2.39 -21.74
C GLY A 915 -5.37 2.63 -21.54
N ALA A 916 -5.01 3.84 -21.11
CA ALA A 916 -3.63 4.25 -20.89
C ALA A 916 -3.41 4.83 -19.49
N ILE A 917 -2.21 4.61 -18.93
CA ILE A 917 -1.72 5.21 -17.68
C ILE A 917 -0.40 5.94 -17.95
N GLY A 918 -0.38 7.23 -17.65
CA GLY A 918 0.74 8.13 -17.83
C GLY A 918 0.25 9.56 -18.11
N PRO A 919 1.14 10.49 -18.50
CA PRO A 919 0.77 11.88 -18.72
C PRO A 919 -0.06 12.10 -19.99
N CYS A 920 -1.36 11.82 -19.93
CA CYS A 920 -2.25 11.94 -21.07
C CYS A 920 -3.72 12.19 -20.66
N VAL A 921 -4.50 12.75 -21.58
CA VAL A 921 -5.94 13.00 -21.42
C VAL A 921 -6.72 12.36 -22.56
N SER A 922 -7.87 11.76 -22.24
CA SER A 922 -8.74 11.14 -23.24
C SER A 922 -9.33 12.18 -24.20
N LEU A 923 -9.27 11.91 -25.51
CA LEU A 923 -10.04 12.66 -26.51
C LEU A 923 -11.45 12.08 -26.72
N ASN A 924 -11.81 11.04 -25.98
CA ASN A 924 -13.09 10.34 -26.05
C ASN A 924 -13.47 9.89 -27.49
N ALA A 925 -12.45 9.62 -28.32
CA ALA A 925 -12.62 9.04 -29.65
C ALA A 925 -13.05 7.59 -29.50
N LYS A 926 -14.30 7.28 -29.86
CA LYS A 926 -14.84 5.92 -29.86
C LYS A 926 -14.48 5.20 -31.16
N GLY A 927 -14.33 3.89 -31.09
CA GLY A 927 -14.00 3.07 -32.25
C GLY A 927 -14.04 1.58 -31.95
N PRO A 928 -13.90 0.71 -32.97
CA PRO A 928 -13.95 -0.73 -32.81
C PRO A 928 -12.80 -1.28 -31.95
N CYS A 929 -11.70 -0.53 -31.85
CA CYS A 929 -10.54 -0.84 -31.02
C CYS A 929 -10.76 -0.56 -29.52
N VAL A 930 -11.84 0.11 -29.11
CA VAL A 930 -12.04 0.49 -27.70
C VAL A 930 -12.70 -0.64 -26.92
N SER A 931 -12.09 -1.05 -25.80
CA SER A 931 -12.67 -2.06 -24.90
C SER A 931 -13.78 -1.47 -24.04
N GLU A 932 -14.69 -2.34 -23.60
CA GLU A 932 -15.69 -2.03 -22.56
C GLU A 932 -15.07 -2.07 -21.16
N ASN A 933 -13.97 -2.82 -20.98
CA ASN A 933 -13.24 -2.91 -19.72
C ASN A 933 -12.18 -1.81 -19.67
N GLU A 934 -12.53 -0.68 -19.04
CA GLU A 934 -11.65 0.49 -18.96
C GLU A 934 -10.58 0.35 -17.86
N ILE A 935 -9.34 0.70 -18.20
CA ILE A 935 -8.20 0.77 -17.28
C ILE A 935 -7.53 2.14 -17.41
N GLY A 936 -7.32 2.84 -16.29
CA GLY A 936 -6.70 4.16 -16.32
C GLY A 936 -7.57 5.18 -17.07
N THR A 937 -6.95 5.95 -17.95
CA THR A 937 -7.65 6.84 -18.89
C THR A 937 -8.15 6.02 -20.08
N GLY A 938 -9.29 5.35 -19.89
CA GLY A 938 -9.92 4.44 -20.84
C GLY A 938 -11.00 5.07 -21.74
N GLY A 939 -11.80 4.20 -22.35
CA GLY A 939 -12.96 4.60 -23.15
C GLY A 939 -12.63 5.32 -24.46
N THR A 940 -11.38 5.25 -24.92
CA THR A 940 -10.92 5.90 -26.15
C THR A 940 -9.80 5.14 -26.83
N SER A 941 -9.57 5.43 -28.11
CA SER A 941 -8.36 5.05 -28.86
C SER A 941 -7.44 6.23 -29.17
N GLN A 942 -7.75 7.43 -28.65
CA GLN A 942 -6.97 8.63 -28.86
C GLN A 942 -6.75 9.41 -27.56
N TRP A 943 -5.51 9.81 -27.31
CA TRP A 943 -5.13 10.62 -26.16
C TRP A 943 -4.40 11.89 -26.61
N LYS A 944 -4.64 12.97 -25.88
CA LYS A 944 -3.90 14.22 -26.01
C LYS A 944 -2.80 14.26 -24.94
N ILE A 945 -1.60 14.63 -25.36
CA ILE A 945 -0.41 14.75 -24.53
C ILE A 945 0.15 16.14 -24.84
N CYS A 946 -0.11 17.13 -23.98
CA CYS A 946 0.18 18.52 -24.34
C CYS A 946 1.69 18.79 -24.38
N GLY A 947 2.45 18.16 -23.49
CA GLY A 947 3.90 18.18 -23.43
C GLY A 947 4.44 16.77 -23.43
N LEU A 948 5.42 16.52 -24.29
CA LEU A 948 6.13 15.26 -24.36
C LEU A 948 7.60 15.50 -24.69
N ASP A 949 8.45 14.62 -24.19
CA ASP A 949 9.90 14.57 -24.44
C ASP A 949 10.31 13.14 -24.80
N HIS A 950 11.62 12.92 -24.97
CA HIS A 950 12.14 11.59 -25.32
C HIS A 950 12.03 10.53 -24.22
N ASN A 951 11.80 10.94 -22.97
CA ASN A 951 11.65 10.02 -21.83
C ASN A 951 10.18 9.72 -21.52
N THR A 952 9.26 10.53 -22.03
CA THR A 952 7.82 10.39 -21.82
C THR A 952 7.35 9.03 -22.26
N THR A 953 6.92 8.20 -21.32
CA THR A 953 6.55 6.80 -21.53
C THR A 953 5.15 6.53 -20.96
N LEU A 954 4.26 6.02 -21.81
CA LEU A 954 2.89 5.64 -21.47
C LEU A 954 2.76 4.13 -21.30
N ALA A 955 1.95 3.70 -20.34
CA ALA A 955 1.52 2.31 -20.23
C ALA A 955 0.17 2.14 -20.92
N VAL A 956 0.10 1.32 -21.95
CA VAL A 956 -1.14 1.02 -22.70
C VAL A 956 -1.55 -0.41 -22.40
N TYR A 957 -2.80 -0.58 -21.98
CA TYR A 957 -3.37 -1.88 -21.61
C TYR A 957 -4.32 -2.37 -22.69
N PHE A 958 -4.19 -3.64 -23.06
CA PHE A 958 -4.95 -4.28 -24.12
C PHE A 958 -5.76 -5.46 -23.59
N GLU A 959 -6.84 -5.78 -24.31
CA GLU A 959 -7.69 -6.94 -24.08
C GLU A 959 -7.80 -7.76 -25.37
N VAL A 960 -7.57 -9.06 -25.27
CA VAL A 960 -7.83 -10.00 -26.37
C VAL A 960 -9.30 -10.39 -26.34
N VAL A 961 -9.99 -10.20 -27.46
CA VAL A 961 -11.46 -10.39 -27.57
C VAL A 961 -11.82 -11.59 -28.42
N ASN A 962 -10.84 -12.24 -29.05
CA ASN A 962 -11.07 -13.42 -29.88
C ASN A 962 -11.73 -14.56 -29.10
N GLN A 963 -12.72 -15.23 -29.70
CA GLN A 963 -13.45 -16.32 -29.03
C GLN A 963 -12.56 -17.56 -28.87
N HIS A 964 -12.82 -18.38 -27.84
CA HIS A 964 -11.95 -19.51 -27.49
C HIS A 964 -11.81 -20.56 -28.60
N ASN A 965 -12.88 -20.81 -29.36
CA ASN A 965 -12.88 -21.77 -30.47
C ASN A 965 -12.62 -21.12 -31.84
N ALA A 966 -12.31 -19.82 -31.87
CA ALA A 966 -12.01 -19.15 -33.13
C ALA A 966 -10.61 -19.57 -33.64
N PRO A 967 -10.42 -19.70 -34.96
CA PRO A 967 -9.11 -19.99 -35.52
C PRO A 967 -8.11 -18.88 -35.19
N ILE A 968 -6.83 -19.20 -35.26
CA ILE A 968 -5.77 -18.19 -35.17
C ILE A 968 -6.01 -17.14 -36.26
N PRO A 969 -5.94 -15.83 -35.94
CA PRO A 969 -6.19 -14.77 -36.89
C PRO A 969 -5.32 -14.87 -38.14
N GLN A 970 -5.86 -14.42 -39.29
CA GLN A 970 -5.14 -14.45 -40.57
C GLN A 970 -3.77 -13.78 -40.45
N GLY A 971 -2.71 -14.45 -40.91
CA GLY A 971 -1.33 -13.98 -40.80
C GLY A 971 -0.61 -14.36 -39.50
N GLY A 972 -1.27 -15.03 -38.55
CA GLY A 972 -0.62 -15.61 -37.35
C GLY A 972 -0.03 -14.59 -36.36
N ARG A 973 -0.20 -13.30 -36.62
CA ARG A 973 0.36 -12.20 -35.83
C ARG A 973 -0.71 -11.16 -35.51
N GLY A 974 -0.71 -10.66 -34.28
CA GLY A 974 -1.47 -9.47 -33.90
C GLY A 974 -0.61 -8.24 -34.10
N ALA A 975 -1.18 -7.19 -34.70
CA ALA A 975 -0.51 -5.91 -34.94
C ALA A 975 -1.12 -4.77 -34.12
N VAL A 976 -0.25 -3.85 -33.69
CA VAL A 976 -0.59 -2.57 -33.03
C VAL A 976 0.22 -1.46 -33.68
N GLN A 977 -0.47 -0.39 -34.11
CA GLN A 977 0.13 0.81 -34.68
C GLN A 977 -0.16 2.01 -33.79
N TYR A 978 0.91 2.67 -33.35
CA TYR A 978 0.89 3.91 -32.58
C TYR A 978 1.19 5.06 -33.54
N VAL A 979 0.33 6.08 -33.56
CA VAL A 979 0.48 7.28 -34.40
C VAL A 979 0.47 8.50 -33.50
N THR A 980 1.63 9.12 -33.32
CA THR A 980 1.82 10.32 -32.50
C THR A 980 2.00 11.53 -33.40
N GLN A 981 1.00 12.41 -33.45
CA GLN A 981 1.07 13.68 -34.16
C GLN A 981 1.43 14.78 -33.17
N TYR A 982 2.43 15.61 -33.45
CA TYR A 982 2.87 16.64 -32.50
C TYR A 982 3.49 17.85 -33.20
N GLN A 983 3.59 18.96 -32.47
CA GLN A 983 4.35 20.14 -32.87
C GLN A 983 5.78 20.01 -32.32
N HIS A 984 6.75 19.86 -33.22
CA HIS A 984 8.17 19.87 -32.88
C HIS A 984 8.60 21.27 -32.40
N SER A 985 9.65 21.35 -31.59
CA SER A 985 10.18 22.63 -31.07
C SER A 985 10.60 23.62 -32.16
N SER A 986 10.91 23.14 -33.36
CA SER A 986 11.16 23.98 -34.55
C SER A 986 9.90 24.62 -35.15
N GLY A 987 8.70 24.31 -34.64
CA GLY A 987 7.41 24.75 -35.17
C GLY A 987 6.83 23.85 -36.28
N GLN A 988 7.60 22.86 -36.75
CA GLN A 988 7.11 21.87 -37.71
C GLN A 988 6.08 20.92 -37.09
N LYS A 989 5.06 20.54 -37.87
CA LYS A 989 4.18 19.43 -37.50
C LYS A 989 4.81 18.11 -37.93
N ARG A 990 4.95 17.20 -36.98
CA ARG A 990 5.51 15.86 -37.20
C ARG A 990 4.51 14.78 -36.85
N ILE A 991 4.62 13.64 -37.54
CA ILE A 991 3.83 12.45 -37.28
C ILE A 991 4.81 11.31 -37.11
N ARG A 992 4.86 10.73 -35.91
CA ARG A 992 5.67 9.55 -35.62
C ARG A 992 4.79 8.32 -35.60
N VAL A 993 5.17 7.30 -36.37
CA VAL A 993 4.40 6.07 -36.56
C VAL A 993 5.27 4.91 -36.13
N THR A 994 4.79 4.13 -35.16
CA THR A 994 5.42 2.89 -34.71
C THR A 994 4.44 1.75 -34.96
N THR A 995 4.82 0.77 -35.78
CA THR A 995 4.00 -0.43 -36.02
C THR A 995 4.71 -1.67 -35.50
N THR A 996 4.10 -2.33 -34.52
CA THR A 996 4.62 -3.56 -33.92
C THR A 996 3.70 -4.74 -34.22
N ALA A 997 4.27 -5.94 -34.25
CA ALA A 997 3.52 -7.19 -34.32
C ALA A 997 4.08 -8.24 -33.35
N ARG A 998 3.19 -9.08 -32.81
CA ARG A 998 3.51 -10.22 -31.94
C ARG A 998 2.76 -11.46 -32.41
N ASN A 999 3.36 -12.64 -32.20
CA ASN A 999 2.75 -13.88 -32.64
C ASN A 999 1.57 -14.26 -31.72
N TRP A 1000 0.55 -14.89 -32.30
CA TRP A 1000 -0.49 -15.57 -31.52
C TRP A 1000 0.02 -16.94 -31.07
N ALA A 1001 -0.34 -17.37 -29.86
CA ALA A 1001 0.05 -18.67 -29.32
C ALA A 1001 -0.71 -19.84 -29.98
N ASP A 1002 0.04 -20.83 -30.45
CA ASP A 1002 -0.49 -22.05 -31.10
C ASP A 1002 -1.26 -22.94 -30.13
N ALA A 1003 -2.46 -23.39 -30.51
CA ALA A 1003 -3.40 -24.14 -29.66
C ALA A 1003 -2.82 -25.37 -28.92
N GLY A 1004 -1.78 -26.02 -29.46
CA GLY A 1004 -1.14 -27.19 -28.86
C GLY A 1004 -0.01 -26.91 -27.86
N THR A 1005 0.62 -25.72 -27.92
CA THR A 1005 1.82 -25.35 -27.13
C THR A 1005 1.65 -23.99 -26.44
N GLN A 1006 0.40 -23.55 -26.22
CA GLN A 1006 0.06 -22.19 -25.81
C GLN A 1006 0.80 -21.72 -24.56
N ILE A 1007 0.74 -22.50 -23.47
CA ILE A 1007 1.25 -22.03 -22.16
C ILE A 1007 2.77 -21.91 -22.16
N GLN A 1008 3.49 -22.85 -22.79
CA GLN A 1008 4.95 -22.85 -22.83
C GLN A 1008 5.50 -21.67 -23.65
N SER A 1009 4.94 -21.44 -24.83
CA SER A 1009 5.35 -20.32 -25.70
C SER A 1009 5.04 -18.95 -25.07
N ILE A 1010 3.88 -18.81 -24.42
CA ILE A 1010 3.49 -17.60 -23.68
C ILE A 1010 4.43 -17.37 -22.49
N ALA A 1011 4.68 -18.41 -21.67
CA ALA A 1011 5.54 -18.32 -20.50
C ALA A 1011 6.97 -17.92 -20.86
N ALA A 1012 7.53 -18.47 -21.95
CA ALA A 1012 8.86 -18.10 -22.44
C ALA A 1012 8.96 -16.65 -22.94
N SER A 1013 7.83 -16.06 -23.36
CA SER A 1013 7.76 -14.70 -23.90
C SER A 1013 7.51 -13.60 -22.85
N PHE A 1014 7.42 -13.98 -21.58
CA PHE A 1014 7.13 -13.08 -20.47
C PHE A 1014 8.30 -12.13 -20.22
N ASP A 1015 8.00 -10.84 -20.14
CA ASP A 1015 8.95 -9.82 -19.74
C ASP A 1015 8.68 -9.43 -18.29
N GLN A 1016 9.46 -9.99 -17.36
CA GLN A 1016 9.25 -9.77 -15.93
C GLN A 1016 9.47 -8.31 -15.51
N GLU A 1017 10.40 -7.60 -16.15
CA GLU A 1017 10.71 -6.21 -15.86
C GLU A 1017 9.55 -5.30 -16.30
N ALA A 1018 9.14 -5.40 -17.57
CA ALA A 1018 8.04 -4.61 -18.10
C ALA A 1018 6.73 -4.92 -17.36
N SER A 1019 6.49 -6.19 -17.05
CA SER A 1019 5.33 -6.63 -16.29
C SER A 1019 5.31 -6.05 -14.89
N ALA A 1020 6.46 -6.00 -14.19
CA ALA A 1020 6.55 -5.41 -12.86
C ALA A 1020 6.18 -3.91 -12.90
N ILE A 1021 6.69 -3.15 -13.87
CA ILE A 1021 6.37 -1.72 -14.01
C ILE A 1021 4.91 -1.50 -14.43
N LEU A 1022 4.38 -2.31 -15.34
CA LEU A 1022 2.98 -2.22 -15.78
C LEU A 1022 2.01 -2.52 -14.63
N MET A 1023 2.34 -3.49 -13.78
CA MET A 1023 1.58 -3.79 -12.56
C MET A 1023 1.76 -2.71 -11.48
N ALA A 1024 2.96 -2.14 -11.35
CA ALA A 1024 3.21 -1.01 -10.47
C ALA A 1024 2.41 0.24 -10.88
N ARG A 1025 2.34 0.56 -12.18
CA ARG A 1025 1.53 1.68 -12.68
C ARG A 1025 0.04 1.47 -12.40
N LEU A 1026 -0.47 0.24 -12.52
CA LEU A 1026 -1.82 -0.10 -12.08
C LEU A 1026 -2.01 0.10 -10.57
N ALA A 1027 -1.07 -0.41 -9.76
CA ALA A 1027 -1.14 -0.31 -8.30
C ALA A 1027 -1.14 1.14 -7.83
N VAL A 1028 -0.22 1.96 -8.36
CA VAL A 1028 -0.08 3.37 -7.98
C VAL A 1028 -1.30 4.17 -8.45
N TYR A 1029 -1.82 3.91 -9.65
CA TYR A 1029 -3.05 4.54 -10.13
C TYR A 1029 -4.23 4.21 -9.21
N ARG A 1030 -4.38 2.93 -8.82
CA ARG A 1030 -5.43 2.53 -7.86
C ARG A 1030 -5.22 3.14 -6.48
N ALA A 1031 -3.98 3.27 -6.01
CA ALA A 1031 -3.65 3.90 -4.74
C ALA A 1031 -3.89 5.42 -4.70
N GLU A 1032 -4.31 6.04 -5.80
CA GLU A 1032 -4.82 7.42 -5.80
C GLU A 1032 -6.32 7.49 -5.46
N THR A 1033 -7.07 6.41 -5.68
CA THR A 1033 -8.53 6.35 -5.51
C THR A 1033 -9.00 5.39 -4.42
N GLU A 1034 -8.24 4.31 -4.19
CA GLU A 1034 -8.50 3.23 -3.23
C GLU A 1034 -7.56 3.35 -2.02
N GLU A 1035 -7.93 2.75 -0.89
CA GLU A 1035 -7.07 2.73 0.31
C GLU A 1035 -5.83 1.83 0.09
N GLY A 1036 -4.69 2.26 0.62
CA GLY A 1036 -3.40 1.58 0.45
C GLY A 1036 -3.40 0.07 0.77
N PRO A 1037 -3.97 -0.39 1.90
CA PRO A 1037 -3.99 -1.81 2.25
C PRO A 1037 -4.70 -2.71 1.24
N ASP A 1038 -5.74 -2.21 0.56
CA ASP A 1038 -6.49 -3.00 -0.41
C ASP A 1038 -5.73 -3.16 -1.73
N VAL A 1039 -4.98 -2.13 -2.14
CA VAL A 1039 -4.08 -2.20 -3.29
C VAL A 1039 -2.98 -3.24 -3.05
N LEU A 1040 -2.41 -3.29 -1.83
CA LEU A 1040 -1.41 -4.30 -1.46
C LEU A 1040 -1.97 -5.71 -1.51
N ARG A 1041 -3.18 -5.92 -0.96
CA ARG A 1041 -3.88 -7.22 -1.04
C ARG A 1041 -4.15 -7.62 -2.48
N TRP A 1042 -4.53 -6.67 -3.34
CA TRP A 1042 -4.73 -6.94 -4.76
C TRP A 1042 -3.42 -7.39 -5.42
N LEU A 1043 -2.31 -6.70 -5.14
CA LEU A 1043 -0.99 -7.01 -5.67
C LEU A 1043 -0.51 -8.39 -5.20
N ASP A 1044 -0.64 -8.70 -3.92
CA ASP A 1044 -0.28 -9.99 -3.33
C ASP A 1044 -1.11 -11.13 -3.97
N ARG A 1045 -2.41 -10.91 -4.19
CA ARG A 1045 -3.27 -11.89 -4.89
C ARG A 1045 -2.84 -12.12 -6.34
N GLN A 1046 -2.43 -11.09 -7.06
CA GLN A 1046 -1.90 -11.27 -8.42
C GLN A 1046 -0.58 -12.05 -8.36
N LEU A 1047 0.33 -11.69 -7.48
CA LEU A 1047 1.60 -12.41 -7.33
C LEU A 1047 1.40 -13.91 -7.03
N ILE A 1048 0.53 -14.24 -6.08
CA ILE A 1048 0.21 -15.64 -5.73
C ILE A 1048 -0.35 -16.40 -6.94
N ARG A 1049 -1.29 -15.79 -7.69
CA ARG A 1049 -1.87 -16.41 -8.88
C ARG A 1049 -0.83 -16.63 -9.99
N LEU A 1050 0.12 -15.71 -10.14
CA LEU A 1050 1.21 -15.85 -11.11
C LEU A 1050 2.10 -17.03 -10.72
N CYS A 1051 2.47 -17.15 -9.44
CA CYS A 1051 3.21 -18.28 -8.90
C CYS A 1051 2.48 -19.61 -9.07
N GLN A 1052 1.17 -19.64 -8.84
CA GLN A 1052 0.36 -20.85 -9.03
C GLN A 1052 0.27 -21.29 -10.49
N LYS A 1053 0.24 -20.35 -11.43
CA LYS A 1053 0.06 -20.64 -12.85
C LYS A 1053 1.35 -21.00 -13.58
N PHE A 1054 2.46 -20.33 -13.24
CA PHE A 1054 3.73 -20.46 -13.97
C PHE A 1054 4.89 -21.00 -13.11
N GLY A 1055 4.67 -21.24 -11.82
CA GLY A 1055 5.65 -21.88 -10.95
C GLY A 1055 5.54 -23.40 -11.01
N ASP A 1056 6.67 -24.08 -10.86
CA ASP A 1056 6.74 -25.53 -10.73
C ASP A 1056 6.78 -25.92 -9.25
N TYR A 1057 5.84 -26.76 -8.81
CA TYR A 1057 5.77 -27.21 -7.42
C TYR A 1057 4.99 -28.51 -7.23
N HIS A 1058 5.28 -29.20 -6.14
CA HIS A 1058 4.43 -30.21 -5.56
C HIS A 1058 3.44 -29.56 -4.59
N LYS A 1059 2.18 -29.97 -4.69
CA LYS A 1059 1.11 -29.44 -3.86
C LYS A 1059 1.42 -29.65 -2.38
N ASP A 1060 1.17 -28.62 -1.57
CA ASP A 1060 1.40 -28.59 -0.13
C ASP A 1060 2.87 -28.80 0.31
N ASP A 1061 3.85 -28.71 -0.61
CA ASP A 1061 5.29 -28.72 -0.31
C ASP A 1061 5.98 -27.42 -0.75
N PRO A 1062 6.16 -26.44 0.16
CA PRO A 1062 6.76 -25.13 -0.18
C PRO A 1062 8.20 -25.20 -0.66
N ASN A 1063 8.95 -26.24 -0.29
CA ASN A 1063 10.37 -26.38 -0.66
C ASN A 1063 10.55 -26.84 -2.11
N SER A 1064 9.52 -27.46 -2.68
CA SER A 1064 9.49 -27.87 -4.09
C SER A 1064 9.33 -26.70 -5.07
N PHE A 1065 8.91 -25.53 -4.59
CA PHE A 1065 8.58 -24.39 -5.44
C PHE A 1065 9.81 -23.85 -6.18
N ARG A 1066 9.72 -23.80 -7.52
CA ARG A 1066 10.72 -23.25 -8.42
C ARG A 1066 10.07 -22.30 -9.43
N PHE A 1067 10.82 -21.28 -9.82
CA PHE A 1067 10.53 -20.48 -11.00
C PHE A 1067 11.63 -20.66 -12.04
N SER A 1068 11.27 -20.55 -13.30
CA SER A 1068 12.22 -20.37 -14.39
C SER A 1068 12.86 -18.99 -14.33
N GLU A 1069 14.00 -18.82 -15.01
CA GLU A 1069 14.75 -17.55 -15.07
C GLU A 1069 13.89 -16.39 -15.60
N THR A 1070 12.90 -16.69 -16.44
CA THR A 1070 11.96 -15.70 -16.98
C THR A 1070 11.10 -15.02 -15.90
N PHE A 1071 10.88 -15.66 -14.75
CA PHE A 1071 9.98 -15.17 -13.69
C PHE A 1071 10.69 -14.93 -12.35
N SER A 1072 11.96 -15.32 -12.20
CA SER A 1072 12.64 -15.38 -10.92
C SER A 1072 12.77 -14.04 -10.19
N LEU A 1073 12.90 -12.93 -10.92
CA LEU A 1073 13.03 -11.58 -10.35
C LEU A 1073 11.68 -10.93 -10.05
N TYR A 1074 10.59 -11.40 -10.65
CA TYR A 1074 9.27 -10.79 -10.48
C TYR A 1074 8.82 -10.71 -9.00
N PRO A 1075 8.93 -11.75 -8.16
CA PRO A 1075 8.61 -11.65 -6.73
C PRO A 1075 9.47 -10.62 -5.98
N GLN A 1076 10.75 -10.48 -6.36
CA GLN A 1076 11.65 -9.49 -5.77
C GLN A 1076 11.21 -8.07 -6.11
N PHE A 1077 10.84 -7.78 -7.36
CA PHE A 1077 10.28 -6.50 -7.74
C PHE A 1077 8.99 -6.19 -6.97
N MET A 1078 8.10 -7.16 -6.81
CA MET A 1078 6.86 -6.98 -6.03
C MET A 1078 7.15 -6.72 -4.54
N PHE A 1079 8.18 -7.35 -3.97
CA PHE A 1079 8.64 -7.12 -2.59
C PHE A 1079 9.17 -5.70 -2.36
N HIS A 1080 9.93 -5.14 -3.31
CA HIS A 1080 10.39 -3.76 -3.21
C HIS A 1080 9.26 -2.76 -3.48
N LEU A 1081 8.41 -3.02 -4.48
CA LEU A 1081 7.25 -2.19 -4.81
C LEU A 1081 6.28 -2.02 -3.63
N ARG A 1082 5.92 -3.10 -2.94
CA ARG A 1082 4.98 -3.06 -1.80
C ARG A 1082 5.48 -2.26 -0.58
N ARG A 1083 6.79 -2.05 -0.47
CA ARG A 1083 7.44 -1.25 0.59
C ARG A 1083 7.89 0.13 0.10
N SER A 1084 7.78 0.38 -1.19
CA SER A 1084 8.20 1.64 -1.80
C SER A 1084 7.33 2.82 -1.35
N PRO A 1085 7.85 4.05 -1.39
CA PRO A 1085 7.09 5.27 -1.06
C PRO A 1085 5.92 5.53 -2.03
N PHE A 1086 5.82 4.77 -3.13
CA PHE A 1086 4.70 4.87 -4.06
C PHE A 1086 3.40 4.32 -3.47
N LEU A 1087 3.49 3.24 -2.68
CA LEU A 1087 2.35 2.57 -2.04
C LEU A 1087 2.31 2.79 -0.52
N GLN A 1088 3.47 2.82 0.14
CA GLN A 1088 3.59 3.12 1.56
C GLN A 1088 3.89 4.61 1.75
N VAL A 1089 2.84 5.39 1.95
CA VAL A 1089 2.96 6.86 2.04
C VAL A 1089 3.41 7.36 3.41
N PHE A 1090 3.41 6.50 4.43
CA PHE A 1090 3.93 6.81 5.76
C PHE A 1090 5.41 7.24 5.70
N ASN A 1091 5.82 8.13 6.60
CA ASN A 1091 7.14 8.79 6.62
C ASN A 1091 7.46 9.74 5.45
N ASN A 1092 6.53 9.97 4.53
CA ASN A 1092 6.65 11.00 3.49
C ASN A 1092 5.55 12.04 3.68
N SER A 1093 5.77 13.25 3.18
CA SER A 1093 4.71 14.23 3.06
C SER A 1093 3.79 13.93 1.86
N PRO A 1094 2.53 14.41 1.87
CA PRO A 1094 1.65 14.31 0.70
C PRO A 1094 2.22 14.87 -0.61
N ASP A 1095 3.02 15.93 -0.52
CA ASP A 1095 3.68 16.54 -1.67
C ASP A 1095 4.79 15.65 -2.24
N GLU A 1096 5.64 15.06 -1.38
CA GLU A 1096 6.71 14.14 -1.80
C GLU A 1096 6.13 12.89 -2.47
N SER A 1097 5.10 12.29 -1.88
CA SER A 1097 4.41 11.14 -2.49
C SER A 1097 3.85 11.49 -3.87
N SER A 1098 3.28 12.69 -4.03
CA SER A 1098 2.75 13.15 -5.32
C SER A 1098 3.86 13.38 -6.34
N TYR A 1099 5.00 13.94 -5.93
CA TYR A 1099 6.17 14.12 -6.76
C TYR A 1099 6.79 12.78 -7.21
N TYR A 1100 6.97 11.82 -6.29
CA TYR A 1100 7.48 10.50 -6.63
C TYR A 1100 6.58 9.78 -7.64
N ARG A 1101 5.27 9.77 -7.40
CA ARG A 1101 4.30 9.15 -8.33
C ARG A 1101 4.30 9.85 -9.69
N HIS A 1102 4.40 11.17 -9.72
CA HIS A 1102 4.46 11.96 -10.95
C HIS A 1102 5.67 11.61 -11.82
N GLN A 1103 6.85 11.42 -11.22
CA GLN A 1103 8.02 10.98 -11.97
C GLN A 1103 7.89 9.52 -12.40
N PHE A 1104 7.42 8.63 -11.53
CA PHE A 1104 7.23 7.21 -11.86
C PHE A 1104 6.26 7.01 -13.06
N MET A 1105 5.19 7.80 -13.15
CA MET A 1105 4.16 7.65 -14.18
C MET A 1105 4.57 8.06 -15.60
N ARG A 1106 5.71 8.74 -15.77
CA ARG A 1106 6.21 9.15 -17.09
C ARG A 1106 7.49 8.46 -17.53
N GLN A 1107 8.21 7.85 -16.61
CA GLN A 1107 9.57 7.38 -16.87
C GLN A 1107 9.56 6.06 -17.64
N ASP A 1108 10.66 5.79 -18.34
CA ASP A 1108 10.87 4.55 -19.09
C ASP A 1108 11.06 3.34 -18.16
N LEU A 1109 11.28 2.16 -18.76
CA LEU A 1109 11.46 0.93 -18.00
C LEU A 1109 12.66 1.02 -17.05
N THR A 1110 13.83 1.38 -17.56
CA THR A 1110 15.09 1.38 -16.81
C THR A 1110 15.02 2.28 -15.59
N GLN A 1111 14.57 3.53 -15.76
CA GLN A 1111 14.44 4.46 -14.65
C GLN A 1111 13.35 4.03 -13.66
N SER A 1112 12.26 3.42 -14.15
CA SER A 1112 11.18 2.91 -13.30
C SER A 1112 11.62 1.72 -12.44
N LEU A 1113 12.50 0.86 -12.96
CA LEU A 1113 13.07 -0.24 -12.18
C LEU A 1113 13.95 0.28 -11.05
N ILE A 1114 14.83 1.25 -11.34
CA ILE A 1114 15.70 1.89 -10.33
C ILE A 1114 14.86 2.53 -9.21
N MET A 1115 13.72 3.14 -9.57
CA MET A 1115 12.78 3.70 -8.60
C MET A 1115 12.15 2.67 -7.66
N ILE A 1116 11.78 1.49 -8.18
CA ILE A 1116 11.18 0.41 -7.38
C ILE A 1116 12.25 -0.29 -6.55
N GLN A 1117 13.32 -0.71 -7.21
CA GLN A 1117 14.45 -1.42 -6.62
C GLN A 1117 15.73 -0.62 -6.91
N PRO A 1118 16.17 0.19 -5.95
CA PRO A 1118 17.44 0.89 -6.04
C PRO A 1118 18.59 -0.05 -6.36
N ILE A 1119 19.49 0.41 -7.23
CA ILE A 1119 20.72 -0.31 -7.55
C ILE A 1119 21.81 0.08 -6.56
N LEU A 1120 22.64 -0.89 -6.19
CA LEU A 1120 23.73 -0.72 -5.23
C LEU A 1120 25.01 -1.28 -5.84
N TYR A 1121 26.01 -0.43 -6.01
CA TYR A 1121 27.35 -0.82 -6.45
C TYR A 1121 28.30 -0.83 -5.26
N ALA A 1122 29.19 -1.82 -5.22
CA ALA A 1122 30.27 -1.90 -4.25
C ALA A 1122 31.62 -1.65 -4.90
N TYR A 1123 32.43 -0.81 -4.25
CA TYR A 1123 33.79 -0.47 -4.64
C TYR A 1123 34.72 -0.96 -3.54
N SER A 1124 35.75 -1.70 -3.94
CA SER A 1124 36.75 -2.26 -3.03
C SER A 1124 38.11 -2.31 -3.72
N PHE A 1125 39.17 -2.62 -2.98
CA PHE A 1125 40.48 -2.87 -3.60
C PHE A 1125 40.55 -4.17 -4.41
N ASN A 1126 39.63 -5.11 -4.17
CA ASN A 1126 39.72 -6.49 -4.66
C ASN A 1126 38.94 -6.75 -5.96
N GLY A 1127 38.69 -5.71 -6.76
CA GLY A 1127 37.99 -5.86 -8.04
C GLY A 1127 37.46 -4.53 -8.58
N PRO A 1128 36.91 -4.56 -9.81
CA PRO A 1128 36.18 -3.41 -10.36
C PRO A 1128 34.87 -3.16 -9.58
N PRO A 1129 34.17 -2.03 -9.84
CA PRO A 1129 32.84 -1.80 -9.28
C PRO A 1129 31.87 -2.92 -9.67
N GLU A 1130 31.22 -3.53 -8.68
CA GLU A 1130 30.31 -4.66 -8.89
C GLU A 1130 28.92 -4.36 -8.32
N PRO A 1131 27.83 -4.71 -9.05
CA PRO A 1131 26.49 -4.60 -8.50
C PRO A 1131 26.29 -5.65 -7.40
N VAL A 1132 25.84 -5.20 -6.23
CA VAL A 1132 25.57 -6.04 -5.07
C VAL A 1132 24.09 -6.04 -4.71
N LEU A 1133 23.65 -7.05 -3.96
CA LEU A 1133 22.27 -7.12 -3.50
C LEU A 1133 21.94 -5.93 -2.60
N LEU A 1134 20.71 -5.43 -2.69
CA LEU A 1134 20.20 -4.36 -1.84
C LEU A 1134 19.83 -4.91 -0.44
N ASP A 1135 20.84 -5.41 0.27
CA ASP A 1135 20.74 -6.19 1.50
C ASP A 1135 21.77 -5.73 2.56
N SER A 1136 21.44 -5.88 3.84
CA SER A 1136 22.31 -5.47 4.96
C SER A 1136 23.67 -6.18 4.94
N SER A 1137 23.71 -7.38 4.36
CA SER A 1137 24.94 -8.15 4.15
C SER A 1137 25.94 -7.48 3.21
N SER A 1138 25.48 -6.59 2.32
CA SER A 1138 26.34 -5.83 1.40
C SER A 1138 27.05 -4.65 2.09
N ILE A 1139 26.64 -4.28 3.30
CA ILE A 1139 27.22 -3.16 4.06
C ILE A 1139 28.43 -3.67 4.83
N LEU A 1140 29.60 -3.60 4.18
CA LEU A 1140 30.88 -4.04 4.73
C LEU A 1140 31.77 -2.85 5.13
N PRO A 1141 32.64 -3.01 6.15
CA PRO A 1141 33.45 -1.91 6.69
C PRO A 1141 34.58 -1.45 5.75
N ASP A 1142 35.06 -2.34 4.87
CA ASP A 1142 36.19 -2.14 3.96
C ASP A 1142 35.76 -1.71 2.54
N ARG A 1143 34.48 -1.43 2.32
CA ARG A 1143 33.93 -1.07 1.00
C ARG A 1143 33.28 0.30 0.98
N ILE A 1144 33.21 0.89 -0.21
CA ILE A 1144 32.37 2.05 -0.50
C ILE A 1144 31.16 1.57 -1.30
N LEU A 1145 29.99 2.11 -1.00
CA LEU A 1145 28.76 1.80 -1.72
C LEU A 1145 28.25 3.03 -2.46
N LEU A 1146 27.84 2.85 -3.72
CA LEU A 1146 27.08 3.83 -4.48
C LEU A 1146 25.65 3.30 -4.65
N MET A 1147 24.70 3.95 -4.00
CA MET A 1147 23.28 3.64 -4.13
C MET A 1147 22.61 4.67 -5.05
N ASP A 1148 21.96 4.18 -6.09
CA ASP A 1148 21.11 4.99 -6.96
C ASP A 1148 19.64 4.62 -6.76
N THR A 1149 18.86 5.60 -6.29
CA THR A 1149 17.42 5.47 -6.02
C THR A 1149 16.54 6.21 -7.03
N PHE A 1150 17.12 6.64 -8.16
CA PHE A 1150 16.58 7.62 -9.10
C PHE A 1150 16.49 9.04 -8.55
N PHE A 1151 15.88 9.24 -7.37
CA PHE A 1151 15.67 10.56 -6.75
C PHE A 1151 16.88 11.05 -5.96
N GLN A 1152 17.71 10.11 -5.47
CA GLN A 1152 18.90 10.38 -4.68
C GLN A 1152 20.04 9.49 -5.16
N ILE A 1153 21.23 10.08 -5.23
CA ILE A 1153 22.51 9.38 -5.41
C ILE A 1153 23.25 9.47 -4.09
N LEU A 1154 23.52 8.32 -3.48
CA LEU A 1154 24.13 8.23 -2.16
C LEU A 1154 25.43 7.45 -2.22
N ILE A 1155 26.51 8.06 -1.75
CA ILE A 1155 27.79 7.40 -1.50
C ILE A 1155 27.89 7.12 0.00
N TYR A 1156 28.15 5.86 0.35
CA TYR A 1156 28.35 5.40 1.72
C TYR A 1156 29.76 4.84 1.90
N HIS A 1157 30.53 5.43 2.81
CA HIS A 1157 31.84 4.92 3.20
C HIS A 1157 31.71 3.96 4.40
N GLY A 1158 32.18 2.72 4.22
CA GLY A 1158 32.30 1.74 5.31
C GLY A 1158 33.18 2.23 6.45
N GLU A 1159 33.07 1.61 7.63
CA GLU A 1159 33.74 2.04 8.86
C GLU A 1159 35.26 2.20 8.69
N THR A 1160 35.94 1.19 8.16
CA THR A 1160 37.39 1.20 7.95
C THR A 1160 37.79 2.26 6.92
N VAL A 1161 37.04 2.36 5.82
CA VAL A 1161 37.28 3.38 4.79
C VAL A 1161 37.09 4.80 5.33
N SER A 1162 36.05 5.03 6.14
CA SER A 1162 35.81 6.31 6.82
C SER A 1162 36.96 6.68 7.75
N GLN A 1163 37.46 5.73 8.54
CA GLN A 1163 38.63 5.94 9.41
C GLN A 1163 39.86 6.32 8.59
N TRP A 1164 40.12 5.65 7.46
CA TRP A 1164 41.24 5.98 6.58
C TRP A 1164 41.09 7.35 5.91
N ARG A 1165 39.88 7.70 5.44
CA ARG A 1165 39.58 9.02 4.85
C ARG A 1165 39.82 10.14 5.86
N LYS A 1166 39.40 9.94 7.12
CA LYS A 1166 39.60 10.91 8.22
C LYS A 1166 41.06 11.02 8.66
N ALA A 1167 41.82 9.93 8.57
CA ALA A 1167 43.26 9.94 8.84
C ALA A 1167 44.07 10.65 7.75
N GLY A 1168 43.48 10.93 6.59
CA GLY A 1168 44.11 11.69 5.51
C GLY A 1168 45.04 10.87 4.61
N TYR A 1169 44.90 9.54 4.58
CA TYR A 1169 45.76 8.68 3.75
C TYR A 1169 45.70 9.04 2.26
N GLN A 1170 44.57 9.55 1.77
CA GLN A 1170 44.39 9.95 0.37
C GLN A 1170 45.27 11.13 -0.09
N GLU A 1171 45.84 11.89 0.85
CA GLU A 1171 46.75 13.01 0.55
C GLU A 1171 48.22 12.55 0.44
N LEU A 1172 48.52 11.34 0.93
CA LEU A 1172 49.88 10.79 0.89
C LEU A 1172 50.17 10.17 -0.49
N PRO A 1173 51.34 10.43 -1.08
CA PRO A 1173 51.69 9.91 -2.42
C PRO A 1173 51.81 8.39 -2.45
N GLU A 1174 52.03 7.74 -1.30
CA GLU A 1174 52.14 6.28 -1.17
C GLU A 1174 50.78 5.57 -1.33
N TYR A 1175 49.66 6.27 -1.15
CA TYR A 1175 48.30 5.71 -1.16
C TYR A 1175 47.43 6.26 -2.32
N GLU A 1176 48.03 6.42 -3.50
CA GLU A 1176 47.33 6.84 -4.72
C GLU A 1176 46.18 5.89 -5.08
N ASN A 1177 46.34 4.59 -4.81
CA ASN A 1177 45.29 3.58 -4.96
C ASN A 1177 44.05 3.87 -4.08
N PHE A 1178 44.22 4.37 -2.86
CA PHE A 1178 43.11 4.74 -1.98
C PHE A 1178 42.41 6.01 -2.48
N ARG A 1179 43.18 6.96 -3.02
CA ARG A 1179 42.60 8.14 -3.70
C ARG A 1179 41.73 7.74 -4.89
N HIS A 1180 42.19 6.79 -5.72
CA HIS A 1180 41.38 6.24 -6.80
C HIS A 1180 40.10 5.55 -6.31
N LEU A 1181 40.19 4.77 -5.22
CA LEU A 1181 39.02 4.11 -4.62
C LEU A 1181 37.96 5.11 -4.14
N LEU A 1182 38.37 6.23 -3.54
CA LEU A 1182 37.45 7.30 -3.10
C LEU A 1182 36.84 8.06 -4.27
N GLN A 1183 37.60 8.26 -5.36
CA GLN A 1183 37.16 9.07 -6.50
C GLN A 1183 36.25 8.30 -7.47
N ALA A 1184 36.48 7.00 -7.68
CA ALA A 1184 35.68 6.17 -8.60
C ALA A 1184 34.15 6.28 -8.42
N PRO A 1185 33.57 6.11 -7.20
CA PRO A 1185 32.13 6.25 -7.02
C PRO A 1185 31.63 7.70 -7.22
N VAL A 1186 32.49 8.70 -7.04
CA VAL A 1186 32.16 10.11 -7.30
C VAL A 1186 32.06 10.35 -8.81
N ASP A 1187 33.00 9.81 -9.59
CA ASP A 1187 33.00 9.94 -11.05
C ASP A 1187 31.73 9.29 -11.66
N ASP A 1188 31.42 8.06 -11.24
CA ASP A 1188 30.21 7.35 -11.66
C ASP A 1188 28.93 8.09 -11.23
N ALA A 1189 28.92 8.67 -10.02
CA ALA A 1189 27.81 9.50 -9.54
C ALA A 1189 27.64 10.77 -10.39
N GLN A 1190 28.73 11.43 -10.81
CA GLN A 1190 28.66 12.64 -11.63
C GLN A 1190 28.05 12.36 -13.01
N GLU A 1191 28.38 11.23 -13.64
CA GLU A 1191 27.80 10.85 -14.93
C GLU A 1191 26.26 10.73 -14.86
N ILE A 1192 25.76 10.07 -13.82
CA ILE A 1192 24.32 9.93 -13.57
C ILE A 1192 23.70 11.30 -13.21
N LEU A 1193 24.39 12.07 -12.38
CA LEU A 1193 23.95 13.41 -11.98
C LEU A 1193 23.81 14.34 -13.18
N HIS A 1194 24.63 14.22 -14.22
CA HIS A 1194 24.58 15.07 -15.42
C HIS A 1194 23.48 14.68 -16.41
N SER A 1195 23.18 13.39 -16.56
CA SER A 1195 22.25 12.89 -17.57
C SER A 1195 20.79 12.87 -17.12
N ARG A 1196 20.52 12.64 -15.83
CA ARG A 1196 19.15 12.40 -15.33
C ARG A 1196 18.29 13.66 -15.26
N PHE A 1197 17.01 13.53 -15.58
CA PHE A 1197 16.00 14.56 -15.32
C PHE A 1197 14.84 13.99 -14.48
N PRO A 1198 14.48 14.62 -13.34
CA PRO A 1198 15.16 15.75 -12.69
C PRO A 1198 16.52 15.37 -12.11
N MET A 1199 17.37 16.35 -11.79
CA MET A 1199 18.65 16.07 -11.14
C MET A 1199 18.38 15.43 -9.77
N PRO A 1200 19.04 14.30 -9.42
CA PRO A 1200 18.87 13.69 -8.11
C PRO A 1200 19.59 14.46 -7.02
N ARG A 1201 19.13 14.32 -5.77
CA ARG A 1201 19.84 14.83 -4.60
C ARG A 1201 21.10 14.00 -4.38
N TYR A 1202 22.25 14.66 -4.32
CA TYR A 1202 23.54 14.03 -4.02
C TYR A 1202 23.78 13.98 -2.50
N ILE A 1203 24.18 12.81 -2.00
CA ILE A 1203 24.44 12.53 -0.58
C ILE A 1203 25.78 11.81 -0.46
N ASP A 1204 26.72 12.38 0.29
CA ASP A 1204 27.97 11.71 0.72
C ASP A 1204 27.88 11.49 2.23
N THR A 1205 27.92 10.23 2.66
CA THR A 1205 27.79 9.84 4.06
C THR A 1205 28.72 8.67 4.38
N GLU A 1206 28.85 8.37 5.67
CA GLU A 1206 29.73 7.35 6.19
C GLU A 1206 29.06 6.55 7.30
N HIS A 1207 29.73 5.49 7.77
CA HIS A 1207 29.30 4.74 8.94
C HIS A 1207 29.10 5.67 10.16
N GLY A 1208 27.95 5.54 10.82
CA GLY A 1208 27.55 6.41 11.93
C GLY A 1208 27.02 7.80 11.53
N GLY A 1209 27.06 8.16 10.25
CA GLY A 1209 26.52 9.43 9.74
C GLY A 1209 24.99 9.49 9.81
N SER A 1210 24.42 10.67 10.09
CA SER A 1210 22.96 10.85 10.19
C SER A 1210 22.22 10.58 8.87
N GLN A 1211 22.88 10.82 7.74
CA GLN A 1211 22.32 10.61 6.40
C GLN A 1211 22.42 9.14 5.92
N ALA A 1212 23.16 8.27 6.61
CA ALA A 1212 23.18 6.83 6.34
C ALA A 1212 21.79 6.18 6.49
N ARG A 1213 20.86 6.82 7.21
CA ARG A 1213 19.46 6.38 7.31
C ARG A 1213 18.78 6.17 5.95
N PHE A 1214 19.15 6.95 4.93
CA PHE A 1214 18.58 6.81 3.59
C PHE A 1214 18.94 5.45 2.98
N LEU A 1215 20.20 5.01 3.10
CA LEU A 1215 20.63 3.68 2.72
C LEU A 1215 19.91 2.60 3.55
N LEU A 1216 19.97 2.71 4.87
CA LEU A 1216 19.43 1.69 5.78
C LEU A 1216 17.92 1.48 5.61
N SER A 1217 17.17 2.52 5.25
CA SER A 1217 15.71 2.41 5.01
C SER A 1217 15.35 1.69 3.71
N LYS A 1218 16.25 1.64 2.73
CA LYS A 1218 16.01 1.02 1.41
C LYS A 1218 16.47 -0.43 1.36
N VAL A 1219 17.47 -0.76 2.17
CA VAL A 1219 18.11 -2.06 2.24
C VAL A 1219 17.18 -3.10 2.89
N ASN A 1220 17.24 -4.33 2.40
CA ASN A 1220 16.52 -5.46 2.99
C ASN A 1220 17.08 -5.81 4.38
N PRO A 1221 16.24 -5.88 5.43
CA PRO A 1221 16.66 -6.23 6.78
C PRO A 1221 16.82 -7.74 6.94
N SER A 1222 17.81 -8.34 6.26
CA SER A 1222 18.09 -9.78 6.38
C SER A 1222 18.63 -10.14 7.77
N GLN A 1223 19.43 -9.24 8.35
CA GLN A 1223 19.90 -9.29 9.72
C GLN A 1223 19.19 -8.21 10.53
N THR A 1224 18.29 -8.63 11.43
CA THR A 1224 17.62 -7.73 12.39
C THR A 1224 18.12 -7.98 13.80
N HIS A 1225 17.86 -7.03 14.69
CA HIS A 1225 18.12 -7.18 16.13
C HIS A 1225 17.48 -8.44 16.75
N ASN A 1226 16.42 -8.98 16.13
CA ASN A 1226 15.73 -10.19 16.58
C ASN A 1226 16.45 -11.50 16.16
N ASN A 1227 17.31 -11.47 15.14
CA ASN A 1227 17.95 -12.66 14.54
C ASN A 1227 19.49 -12.67 14.65
N MET A 1228 20.07 -11.87 15.55
CA MET A 1228 21.51 -11.57 15.65
C MET A 1228 22.44 -12.78 15.96
N TYR A 1229 21.90 -13.99 16.19
CA TYR A 1229 22.66 -15.18 16.62
C TYR A 1229 22.43 -16.44 15.76
N ALA A 1230 22.10 -16.30 14.47
CA ALA A 1230 22.15 -17.43 13.55
C ALA A 1230 23.62 -17.80 13.26
N TRP A 1231 24.08 -18.95 13.76
CA TRP A 1231 25.45 -19.44 13.61
C TRP A 1231 25.88 -19.54 12.13
N GLY A 1232 26.95 -18.84 11.74
CA GLY A 1232 27.72 -19.13 10.52
C GLY A 1232 27.65 -18.13 9.35
N GLN A 1233 27.14 -16.90 9.51
CA GLN A 1233 27.19 -15.86 8.46
C GLN A 1233 28.08 -14.68 8.83
N GLU A 1234 28.77 -14.14 7.81
CA GLU A 1234 29.65 -12.96 7.89
C GLU A 1234 28.94 -11.71 8.45
N SER A 1235 29.72 -10.88 9.12
CA SER A 1235 29.29 -9.73 9.92
C SER A 1235 28.74 -8.57 9.08
N GLY A 1236 27.44 -8.57 8.79
CA GLY A 1236 26.72 -7.42 8.25
C GLY A 1236 26.21 -6.49 9.36
N ALA A 1237 25.87 -5.24 9.02
CA ALA A 1237 25.29 -4.29 9.98
C ALA A 1237 23.79 -4.62 10.23
N PRO A 1238 23.37 -4.91 11.47
CA PRO A 1238 21.97 -5.25 11.75
C PRO A 1238 21.06 -4.03 11.59
N ILE A 1239 19.96 -4.19 10.87
CA ILE A 1239 18.96 -3.13 10.67
C ILE A 1239 17.91 -3.20 11.79
N LEU A 1240 17.66 -2.06 12.43
CA LEU A 1240 16.62 -1.88 13.45
C LEU A 1240 15.28 -1.59 12.75
N THR A 1241 14.55 -2.64 12.36
CA THR A 1241 13.19 -2.53 11.80
C THR A 1241 12.35 -3.76 12.15
N ASP A 1242 11.03 -3.56 12.20
CA ASP A 1242 10.02 -4.62 12.30
C ASP A 1242 9.57 -5.13 10.91
N ASP A 1243 10.12 -4.56 9.83
CA ASP A 1243 9.80 -4.97 8.47
C ASP A 1243 10.20 -6.41 8.18
N VAL A 1244 9.34 -7.09 7.42
CA VAL A 1244 9.56 -8.46 6.99
C VAL A 1244 10.67 -8.52 5.93
N SER A 1245 11.67 -9.38 6.14
CA SER A 1245 12.76 -9.60 5.18
C SER A 1245 12.27 -10.28 3.90
N LEU A 1246 13.01 -10.11 2.80
CA LEU A 1246 12.73 -10.77 1.53
C LEU A 1246 12.62 -12.30 1.69
N GLN A 1247 13.46 -12.91 2.53
CA GLN A 1247 13.43 -14.35 2.77
C GLN A 1247 12.10 -14.78 3.40
N VAL A 1248 11.63 -14.10 4.44
CA VAL A 1248 10.36 -14.41 5.11
C VAL A 1248 9.18 -14.16 4.17
N PHE A 1249 9.25 -13.10 3.35
CA PHE A 1249 8.27 -12.83 2.31
C PHE A 1249 8.20 -13.99 1.30
N MET A 1250 9.35 -14.46 0.80
CA MET A 1250 9.43 -15.57 -0.15
C MET A 1250 8.94 -16.88 0.45
N ASP A 1251 9.26 -17.17 1.72
CA ASP A 1251 8.79 -18.39 2.38
C ASP A 1251 7.27 -18.38 2.58
N HIS A 1252 6.69 -17.22 2.89
CA HIS A 1252 5.24 -17.07 2.96
C HIS A 1252 4.58 -17.18 1.58
N LEU A 1253 5.17 -16.55 0.55
CA LEU A 1253 4.70 -16.65 -0.83
C LEU A 1253 4.71 -18.09 -1.33
N LYS A 1254 5.81 -18.84 -1.11
CA LYS A 1254 5.91 -20.26 -1.47
C LYS A 1254 4.84 -21.08 -0.78
N LYS A 1255 4.64 -20.90 0.53
CA LYS A 1255 3.57 -21.59 1.28
C LYS A 1255 2.19 -21.35 0.67
N LEU A 1256 1.88 -20.10 0.32
CA LEU A 1256 0.59 -19.76 -0.27
C LEU A 1256 0.45 -20.26 -1.71
N ALA A 1257 1.53 -20.20 -2.51
CA ALA A 1257 1.52 -20.67 -3.89
C ALA A 1257 1.27 -22.19 -3.98
N VAL A 1258 1.89 -22.99 -3.12
CA VAL A 1258 1.70 -24.45 -3.13
C VAL A 1258 0.42 -24.89 -2.40
N SER A 1259 -0.15 -24.02 -1.57
CA SER A 1259 -1.42 -24.26 -0.89
C SER A 1259 -2.59 -23.99 -1.82
N SER A 1260 -3.55 -24.92 -1.84
CA SER A 1260 -4.91 -24.78 -2.38
C SER A 1260 -5.20 -23.59 -3.34
N ALA A 1261 -4.98 -23.81 -4.64
CA ALA A 1261 -5.94 -23.41 -5.68
C ALA A 1261 -5.93 -24.48 -6.78
N ALA A 1262 -7.09 -25.08 -7.04
CA ALA A 1262 -7.40 -25.87 -8.22
C ALA A 1262 -8.16 -24.99 -9.21
#